data_AF-A0A1Q7NM99-F1
#
_entry.id   AF-A0A1Q7NM99-F1
#
_cell.length_a   1.000
_cell.length_b   1.000
_cell.length_c   1.000
_cell.angle_alpha   90.00
_cell.angle_beta   90.00
_cell.angle_gamma   90.00
#
_symmetry.space_group_name_H-M   'P 1'
#
loop_
_entity.id
_entity.type
_entity.pdbx_description
1 polymer ?
#
loop_
_entity_poly.entity_id
_entity_poly.type
_entity_poly.pdbx_seq_one_letter_code
_entity_poly.pdbx_strand_id
1 'polypeptide(L)'
;MNTIFFSRRSASGALQNLNSSRAALTRVAVLVCLLLSIARTNAQSLDSERVQYPNAETAFICGPQLKSGSALNPFPWFDSTAVTKGASIGSELPAIGPRVLTGTVSVNYGANGVTGNDTRFTHEVDPHGPSPYDGWLRILDGTTYHEVRVASVESDTHLTLTAAWSFQSLSGANGDTYHSYQGLWNYDWYYRSMYYDTALAEYINSYRTSDPAFVSYARKLADSWWGSQYIDFGTVIQGPNYLPPRSQAFAGLMLRALDGKPEYWDYLYRIVRATFDNWVKRRRDNPTLYYDIREDGYAQLYAVMLARVLPDQYPLYADGTLKPSTGMAIDGAEKRAALLADAEDIAVNFFGRLQKPDGSWRWDVDDTSDPNYQNRSVEQPFMVGLYLESVILLHQLTTNTIVKANLAGQLTKAVRHLYNDTYEKNDPVTNIQPYKWRAVFYYWGGGTVAQPNKYDPPDARTTACALANCGDNSVTVARQMNSTIQHVFGYAYAITGDLQYRIMGDDMFGASFGDGTDTIKNLAADAGAKEYDQNYRASGRYLAWRLMVTPTPTPTPTPTPTPTPTPTQTPTPTPKPISPGSALNSLAKATRDAQDVSNQLGLKAGLASANSASPSDPAAGIASVIKEIQQTYDTFAAERGFYAASDRIGTALMNAIDYANLCAALAAQNQIGPVKASLQRAIDYLELANVLMLYGNVSNPVDYAQFMVRQHYVDFLGREPDDAGRTFWTKQITGCGRDAACVDLMRVDVSAAYFLSIEFQQTGYFVYRLYRASFNRSVLFQEFVVDTQENEKGLVVGQQSWQDVLAANKKAFLQGWVQRPEFRSRYDALTEDQFVDALFATMGVTPASSDRDSLIAALKSGVSRADVLARIVENEEFTSRQFNPAFVTMQYFGYLRRDPDAAGFNYWLTKLDAAKGDYRNAEMVEAFLSSVEYRKRFERW
;
A
#
# COMPACT_ATOMS: atom_id res chain seq x y z
N MET A 1 14.52 70.81 23.84
CA MET A 1 15.75 70.26 24.44
C MET A 1 15.37 69.33 25.58
N ASN A 2 15.78 68.06 25.50
CA ASN A 2 16.21 67.12 26.56
C ASN A 2 15.25 66.77 27.75
N THR A 3 15.25 65.62 28.43
CA THR A 3 15.63 64.19 28.25
C THR A 3 15.01 63.44 29.46
N ILE A 4 14.83 62.13 29.31
CA ILE A 4 14.30 61.06 30.19
C ILE A 4 15.11 60.81 31.50
N PHE A 5 14.49 60.30 32.60
CA PHE A 5 14.82 59.00 33.28
C PHE A 5 13.98 58.60 34.51
N PHE A 6 13.81 57.26 34.61
CA PHE A 6 13.03 56.39 35.51
C PHE A 6 13.59 56.15 36.93
N SER A 7 12.77 55.56 37.84
CA SER A 7 13.21 54.94 39.10
C SER A 7 12.61 53.51 39.34
N ARG A 8 13.35 52.71 40.13
CA ARG A 8 13.21 51.27 40.48
C ARG A 8 12.27 50.97 41.66
N ARG A 9 11.79 49.70 41.78
CA ARG A 9 11.70 48.80 42.98
C ARG A 9 10.77 47.61 42.65
N SER A 10 10.75 46.42 43.28
CA SER A 10 11.62 45.63 44.19
C SER A 10 10.99 44.23 44.32
N ALA A 11 11.80 43.19 44.59
CA ALA A 11 11.41 41.77 44.61
C ALA A 11 10.91 41.28 45.99
N SER A 12 9.67 40.80 46.06
CA SER A 12 9.13 39.99 47.18
C SER A 12 8.13 38.89 46.76
N GLY A 13 7.79 38.79 45.46
CA GLY A 13 6.82 37.80 44.93
C GLY A 13 7.41 36.46 44.45
N ALA A 14 8.70 36.20 44.66
CA ALA A 14 9.41 35.12 43.98
C ALA A 14 9.19 33.71 44.58
N LEU A 15 8.81 33.58 45.86
CA LEU A 15 8.72 32.26 46.53
C LEU A 15 7.33 31.60 46.45
N GLN A 16 6.24 32.35 46.26
CA GLN A 16 4.90 31.78 46.04
C GLN A 16 4.67 31.35 44.57
N ASN A 17 5.31 32.01 43.61
CA ASN A 17 5.20 31.67 42.18
C ASN A 17 5.92 30.36 41.80
N LEU A 18 6.91 29.90 42.56
CA LEU A 18 7.63 28.66 42.24
C LEU A 18 6.78 27.40 42.49
N ASN A 19 5.84 27.42 43.44
CA ASN A 19 4.95 26.28 43.71
C ASN A 19 3.76 26.21 42.76
N SER A 20 3.22 27.35 42.32
CA SER A 20 2.14 27.43 41.32
C SER A 20 2.66 27.17 39.90
N SER A 21 3.85 27.66 39.56
CA SER A 21 4.52 27.34 38.29
C SER A 21 4.93 25.87 38.20
N ARG A 22 5.33 25.23 39.30
CA ARG A 22 5.54 23.76 39.32
C ARG A 22 4.25 23.00 39.07
N ALA A 23 3.12 23.36 39.71
CA ALA A 23 1.84 22.69 39.47
C ALA A 23 1.29 22.90 38.03
N ALA A 24 1.54 24.07 37.43
CA ALA A 24 1.17 24.37 36.04
C ALA A 24 2.09 23.67 35.02
N LEU A 25 3.41 23.63 35.26
CA LEU A 25 4.36 22.85 34.47
C LEU A 25 4.09 21.35 34.59
N THR A 26 3.66 20.84 35.76
CA THR A 26 3.25 19.44 35.92
C THR A 26 1.93 19.15 35.17
N ARG A 27 0.97 20.07 35.12
CA ARG A 27 -0.29 19.89 34.35
C ARG A 27 -0.09 19.99 32.83
N VAL A 28 0.76 20.90 32.36
CA VAL A 28 1.14 21.00 30.93
C VAL A 28 2.02 19.82 30.52
N ALA A 29 2.95 19.39 31.38
CA ALA A 29 3.71 18.15 31.16
C ALA A 29 2.80 16.92 31.18
N VAL A 30 1.77 16.85 32.04
CA VAL A 30 0.79 15.75 32.06
C VAL A 30 -0.09 15.75 30.80
N LEU A 31 -0.48 16.92 30.26
CA LEU A 31 -1.33 17.01 29.06
C LEU A 31 -0.53 16.76 27.76
N VAL A 32 0.70 17.28 27.68
CA VAL A 32 1.66 16.95 26.62
C VAL A 32 2.08 15.49 26.72
N CYS A 33 2.27 14.95 27.94
CA CYS A 33 2.45 13.52 28.16
C CYS A 33 1.20 12.74 27.81
N LEU A 34 -0.04 13.24 27.97
CA LEU A 34 -1.29 12.57 27.61
C LEU A 34 -1.50 12.50 26.09
N LEU A 35 -1.21 13.57 25.36
CA LEU A 35 -1.33 13.62 23.90
C LEU A 35 -0.16 12.90 23.20
N LEU A 36 1.06 13.03 23.74
CA LEU A 36 2.14 12.10 23.42
C LEU A 36 1.79 10.70 23.89
N SER A 37 1.03 10.49 24.96
CA SER A 37 0.56 9.16 25.38
C SER A 37 -0.50 8.63 24.45
N ILE A 38 -1.32 9.44 23.78
CA ILE A 38 -2.39 8.98 22.89
C ILE A 38 -1.83 8.58 21.52
N ALA A 39 -0.93 9.40 20.96
CA ALA A 39 -0.17 9.05 19.76
C ALA A 39 0.88 7.95 20.03
N ARG A 40 1.55 7.99 21.20
CA ARG A 40 2.33 6.84 21.69
C ARG A 40 1.44 5.66 22.02
N THR A 41 0.19 5.76 22.46
CA THR A 41 -0.64 4.56 22.72
C THR A 41 -1.14 3.95 21.43
N ASN A 42 -1.31 4.70 20.33
CA ASN A 42 -1.67 4.12 19.03
C ASN A 42 -0.44 3.52 18.30
N ALA A 43 0.74 4.13 18.43
CA ALA A 43 1.99 3.56 17.93
C ALA A 43 2.52 2.44 18.84
N GLN A 44 2.45 2.59 20.17
CA GLN A 44 2.73 1.54 21.16
C GLN A 44 1.68 0.44 21.10
N SER A 45 0.40 0.71 20.80
CA SER A 45 -0.57 -0.37 20.58
C SER A 45 -0.22 -1.15 19.33
N LEU A 46 0.12 -0.48 18.21
CA LEU A 46 0.58 -1.19 17.02
C LEU A 46 1.87 -1.98 17.28
N ASP A 47 2.87 -1.39 17.95
CA ASP A 47 4.13 -2.06 18.27
C ASP A 47 3.96 -3.19 19.30
N SER A 48 3.03 -3.06 20.25
CA SER A 48 2.71 -4.11 21.23
C SER A 48 1.91 -5.25 20.63
N GLU A 49 1.09 -4.97 19.63
CA GLU A 49 0.25 -5.94 18.91
C GLU A 49 1.00 -6.62 17.74
N ARG A 50 2.13 -6.05 17.30
CA ARG A 50 2.99 -6.66 16.29
C ARG A 50 3.80 -7.83 16.83
N VAL A 51 4.03 -8.78 15.96
CA VAL A 51 4.98 -9.87 16.18
C VAL A 51 6.39 -9.33 16.27
N GLN A 52 7.14 -9.80 17.27
CA GLN A 52 8.57 -9.55 17.42
C GLN A 52 9.33 -10.79 16.99
N TYR A 53 10.28 -10.63 16.07
CA TYR A 53 11.07 -11.73 15.52
C TYR A 53 12.43 -11.83 16.22
N PRO A 54 13.04 -13.02 16.26
CA PRO A 54 14.35 -13.22 16.89
C PRO A 54 15.48 -12.46 16.18
N ASN A 55 15.35 -12.21 14.88
CA ASN A 55 16.32 -11.44 14.09
C ASN A 55 15.66 -10.84 12.84
N ALA A 56 16.40 -9.98 12.14
CA ALA A 56 15.90 -9.25 10.98
C ALA A 56 15.73 -10.15 9.74
N GLU A 57 16.50 -11.23 9.64
CA GLU A 57 16.45 -12.21 8.55
C GLU A 57 15.15 -13.03 8.61
N THR A 58 14.76 -13.49 9.80
CA THR A 58 13.46 -14.11 10.07
C THR A 58 12.33 -13.13 9.79
N ALA A 59 12.45 -11.88 10.26
CA ALA A 59 11.43 -10.85 9.99
C ALA A 59 11.25 -10.58 8.49
N PHE A 60 12.33 -10.67 7.71
CA PHE A 60 12.27 -10.49 6.25
C PHE A 60 11.52 -11.63 5.55
N ILE A 61 11.75 -12.88 5.94
CA ILE A 61 11.04 -14.04 5.36
C ILE A 61 9.55 -14.04 5.75
N CYS A 62 9.24 -13.87 7.04
CA CYS A 62 7.85 -13.91 7.52
C CYS A 62 7.05 -12.66 7.11
N GLY A 63 7.73 -11.53 6.93
CA GLY A 63 7.11 -10.21 6.78
C GLY A 63 6.47 -9.72 8.09
N PRO A 64 5.96 -8.49 8.13
CA PRO A 64 5.33 -7.96 9.33
C PRO A 64 4.01 -8.69 9.61
N GLN A 65 3.75 -9.04 10.87
CA GLN A 65 2.54 -9.75 11.28
C GLN A 65 1.94 -9.11 12.54
N LEU A 66 0.63 -9.27 12.71
CA LEU A 66 -0.04 -9.04 14.00
C LEU A 66 -0.07 -10.34 14.81
N LYS A 67 0.01 -10.23 16.14
CA LYS A 67 -0.23 -11.33 17.08
C LYS A 67 -1.64 -11.88 16.87
N SER A 68 -1.79 -13.19 17.05
CA SER A 68 -3.09 -13.87 16.99
C SER A 68 -3.99 -13.36 18.12
N GLY A 69 -5.25 -13.03 17.80
CA GLY A 69 -6.19 -12.44 18.76
C GLY A 69 -5.99 -10.93 18.99
N SER A 70 -5.16 -10.28 18.18
CA SER A 70 -4.96 -8.83 18.26
C SER A 70 -6.26 -8.07 18.10
N ALA A 71 -6.50 -7.07 18.96
CA ALA A 71 -7.65 -6.17 18.85
C ALA A 71 -7.62 -5.32 17.56
N LEU A 72 -6.47 -5.22 16.90
CA LEU A 72 -6.29 -4.50 15.64
C LEU A 72 -6.62 -5.36 14.41
N ASN A 73 -6.85 -6.67 14.59
CA ASN A 73 -7.31 -7.56 13.53
C ASN A 73 -8.85 -7.55 13.46
N PRO A 74 -9.48 -6.96 12.41
CA PRO A 74 -10.93 -6.97 12.28
C PRO A 74 -11.48 -8.28 11.71
N PHE A 75 -10.62 -9.26 11.39
CA PHE A 75 -10.97 -10.52 10.73
C PHE A 75 -10.62 -11.73 11.63
N PRO A 76 -11.38 -11.97 12.72
CA PRO A 76 -11.02 -12.97 13.73
C PRO A 76 -10.99 -14.42 13.23
N TRP A 77 -11.69 -14.74 12.15
CA TRP A 77 -11.64 -16.08 11.55
C TRP A 77 -10.29 -16.39 10.90
N PHE A 78 -9.56 -15.38 10.41
CA PHE A 78 -8.19 -15.55 9.94
C PHE A 78 -7.32 -16.18 11.04
N ASP A 79 -7.42 -15.66 12.26
CA ASP A 79 -6.64 -16.15 13.40
C ASP A 79 -7.10 -17.54 13.83
N SER A 80 -8.41 -17.73 13.97
CA SER A 80 -9.00 -19.01 14.38
C SER A 80 -8.60 -20.15 13.44
N THR A 81 -8.72 -19.93 12.13
CA THR A 81 -8.37 -20.93 11.12
C THR A 81 -6.87 -21.14 11.02
N ALA A 82 -6.05 -20.06 11.02
CA ALA A 82 -4.60 -20.16 11.04
C ALA A 82 -4.13 -21.10 12.16
N VAL A 83 -4.64 -20.89 13.38
CA VAL A 83 -4.26 -21.68 14.57
C VAL A 83 -4.82 -23.09 14.51
N THR A 84 -6.13 -23.24 14.34
CA THR A 84 -6.79 -24.56 14.47
C THR A 84 -6.35 -25.51 13.36
N LYS A 85 -6.32 -25.02 12.12
CA LYS A 85 -5.95 -25.86 10.97
C LYS A 85 -4.45 -26.14 10.94
N GLY A 86 -3.61 -25.14 11.28
CA GLY A 86 -2.16 -25.34 11.40
C GLY A 86 -1.81 -26.38 12.48
N ALA A 87 -2.50 -26.36 13.63
CA ALA A 87 -2.29 -27.36 14.67
C ALA A 87 -2.63 -28.79 14.22
N SER A 88 -3.74 -28.96 13.47
CA SER A 88 -4.12 -30.26 12.87
C SER A 88 -3.06 -30.73 11.88
N ILE A 89 -2.70 -29.92 10.88
CA ILE A 89 -1.69 -30.27 9.86
C ILE A 89 -0.34 -30.57 10.51
N GLY A 90 0.12 -29.70 11.41
CA GLY A 90 1.39 -29.85 12.11
C GLY A 90 1.47 -31.12 12.94
N SER A 91 0.35 -31.57 13.52
CA SER A 91 0.28 -32.83 14.27
C SER A 91 0.27 -34.08 13.37
N GLU A 92 -0.37 -34.01 12.21
CA GLU A 92 -0.64 -35.15 11.31
C GLU A 92 0.55 -35.56 10.43
N LEU A 93 1.56 -34.70 10.27
CA LEU A 93 2.71 -34.99 9.39
C LEU A 93 3.84 -35.77 10.09
N PRO A 94 4.51 -36.69 9.38
CA PRO A 94 5.50 -37.60 9.96
C PRO A 94 6.86 -36.92 10.13
N ALA A 95 7.65 -37.42 11.09
CA ALA A 95 9.01 -36.94 11.31
C ALA A 95 9.99 -37.44 10.24
N ILE A 96 9.72 -38.60 9.65
CA ILE A 96 10.44 -39.15 8.48
C ILE A 96 9.42 -39.34 7.35
N GLY A 97 9.64 -38.66 6.23
CA GLY A 97 8.76 -38.73 5.08
C GLY A 97 8.86 -40.08 4.34
N PRO A 98 7.79 -40.53 3.66
CA PRO A 98 7.81 -41.75 2.89
C PRO A 98 8.80 -41.67 1.71
N ARG A 99 9.55 -42.74 1.48
CA ARG A 99 10.59 -42.78 0.44
C ARG A 99 10.91 -44.20 -0.05
N VAL A 100 11.57 -44.25 -1.20
CA VAL A 100 12.36 -45.43 -1.59
C VAL A 100 13.57 -45.53 -0.65
N LEU A 101 13.82 -46.73 -0.14
CA LEU A 101 14.95 -46.97 0.75
C LEU A 101 16.26 -46.88 -0.02
N THR A 102 17.29 -46.44 0.67
CA THR A 102 18.65 -46.55 0.14
C THR A 102 19.19 -47.95 0.33
N GLY A 103 20.11 -48.37 -0.53
CA GLY A 103 20.65 -49.72 -0.48
C GLY A 103 19.62 -50.80 -0.81
N THR A 104 19.78 -51.97 -0.21
CA THR A 104 18.91 -53.13 -0.41
C THR A 104 18.64 -53.85 0.90
N VAL A 105 17.59 -54.67 0.94
CA VAL A 105 17.15 -55.40 2.13
C VAL A 105 17.12 -56.91 1.90
N SER A 106 17.31 -57.66 2.98
CA SER A 106 17.29 -59.12 3.00
C SER A 106 16.44 -59.59 4.18
N VAL A 107 15.58 -60.59 3.94
CA VAL A 107 14.67 -61.14 4.95
C VAL A 107 14.44 -62.62 4.68
N ASN A 108 14.45 -63.44 5.74
CA ASN A 108 14.27 -64.89 5.63
C ASN A 108 12.81 -65.28 5.90
N TYR A 109 12.31 -66.31 5.20
CA TYR A 109 11.02 -66.92 5.52
C TYR A 109 10.94 -67.31 7.01
N GLY A 110 9.86 -66.89 7.65
CA GLY A 110 9.60 -67.12 9.07
C GLY A 110 10.37 -66.22 10.03
N ALA A 111 11.19 -65.29 9.55
CA ALA A 111 11.92 -64.33 10.39
C ALA A 111 11.17 -63.00 10.53
N ASN A 112 11.33 -62.33 11.66
CA ASN A 112 10.88 -60.95 11.84
C ASN A 112 11.97 -59.93 11.52
N GLY A 113 13.25 -60.32 11.56
CA GLY A 113 14.37 -59.42 11.31
C GLY A 113 14.59 -59.18 9.82
N VAL A 114 14.77 -57.92 9.44
CA VAL A 114 15.21 -57.49 8.11
C VAL A 114 16.59 -56.89 8.24
N THR A 115 17.52 -57.38 7.43
CA THR A 115 18.90 -56.87 7.36
C THR A 115 19.04 -56.00 6.13
N GLY A 116 19.56 -54.80 6.31
CA GLY A 116 19.85 -53.86 5.23
C GLY A 116 21.33 -53.85 4.86
N ASN A 117 21.61 -53.65 3.57
CA ASN A 117 22.93 -53.40 3.01
C ASN A 117 22.96 -52.02 2.36
N ASP A 118 23.85 -51.13 2.82
CA ASP A 118 23.91 -49.71 2.42
C ASP A 118 22.60 -48.93 2.64
N THR A 119 21.79 -49.41 3.57
CA THR A 119 20.54 -48.79 4.02
C THR A 119 20.78 -47.73 5.10
N ARG A 120 19.77 -46.89 5.34
CA ARG A 120 19.77 -45.85 6.37
C ARG A 120 18.48 -45.88 7.20
N PHE A 121 18.11 -47.05 7.73
CA PHE A 121 16.78 -47.24 8.32
C PHE A 121 16.40 -46.22 9.41
N THR A 122 17.36 -45.75 10.23
CA THR A 122 17.06 -44.76 11.28
C THR A 122 16.63 -43.40 10.74
N HIS A 123 16.87 -43.15 9.46
CA HIS A 123 16.55 -41.92 8.74
C HIS A 123 15.49 -42.10 7.65
N GLU A 124 15.07 -43.34 7.38
CA GLU A 124 14.20 -43.66 6.24
C GLU A 124 12.91 -44.39 6.63
N VAL A 125 12.82 -44.90 7.86
CA VAL A 125 11.67 -45.68 8.36
C VAL A 125 11.21 -45.12 9.69
N ASP A 126 9.94 -44.71 9.76
CA ASP A 126 9.28 -44.27 11.00
C ASP A 126 8.21 -45.29 11.43
N PRO A 127 8.53 -46.20 12.37
CA PRO A 127 7.59 -47.22 12.83
C PRO A 127 6.45 -46.65 13.70
N HIS A 128 6.55 -45.39 14.13
CA HIS A 128 5.62 -44.78 15.08
C HIS A 128 5.04 -43.45 14.59
N GLY A 129 5.15 -43.20 13.28
CA GLY A 129 4.58 -42.03 12.63
C GLY A 129 3.06 -42.00 12.72
N PRO A 130 2.43 -40.84 12.46
CA PRO A 130 0.98 -40.74 12.32
C PRO A 130 0.48 -41.51 11.09
N SER A 131 -0.76 -42.00 11.13
CA SER A 131 -1.42 -42.55 9.93
C SER A 131 -1.55 -41.47 8.84
N PRO A 132 -1.34 -41.78 7.55
CA PRO A 132 -1.12 -43.10 6.95
C PRO A 132 0.36 -43.52 6.80
N TYR A 133 1.27 -42.99 7.61
CA TYR A 133 2.73 -43.20 7.52
C TYR A 133 3.29 -44.23 8.51
N ASP A 134 2.44 -44.79 9.37
CA ASP A 134 2.72 -45.47 10.64
C ASP A 134 3.50 -46.81 10.54
N GLY A 135 4.70 -46.83 9.96
CA GLY A 135 5.58 -48.00 9.94
C GLY A 135 5.33 -48.97 8.78
N TRP A 136 4.82 -48.48 7.65
CA TRP A 136 4.69 -49.29 6.43
C TRP A 136 6.05 -49.51 5.76
N LEU A 137 6.27 -50.73 5.28
CA LEU A 137 7.42 -51.11 4.46
C LEU A 137 6.93 -52.05 3.36
N ARG A 138 7.39 -51.82 2.13
CA ARG A 138 7.18 -52.72 1.00
C ARG A 138 8.52 -53.25 0.53
N ILE A 139 8.60 -54.55 0.26
CA ILE A 139 9.82 -55.20 -0.25
C ILE A 139 9.48 -55.88 -1.59
N LEU A 140 10.28 -55.61 -2.61
CA LEU A 140 10.10 -56.13 -3.97
C LEU A 140 10.74 -57.51 -4.11
N ASP A 141 9.96 -58.53 -4.48
CA ASP A 141 10.48 -59.89 -4.74
C ASP A 141 11.10 -60.09 -6.13
N GLY A 142 11.19 -59.01 -6.91
CA GLY A 142 11.58 -58.98 -8.32
C GLY A 142 10.41 -58.66 -9.25
N THR A 143 9.17 -58.92 -8.84
CA THR A 143 7.96 -58.63 -9.64
C THR A 143 6.86 -57.95 -8.84
N THR A 144 6.72 -58.31 -7.55
CA THR A 144 5.60 -57.90 -6.69
C THR A 144 6.14 -57.24 -5.43
N TYR A 145 5.51 -56.15 -5.03
CA TYR A 145 5.75 -55.52 -3.73
C TYR A 145 4.90 -56.21 -2.67
N HIS A 146 5.55 -56.69 -1.60
CA HIS A 146 4.89 -57.26 -0.43
C HIS A 146 4.86 -56.22 0.69
N GLU A 147 3.68 -55.85 1.15
CA GLU A 147 3.49 -54.87 2.23
C GLU A 147 3.59 -55.54 3.60
N VAL A 148 4.41 -54.97 4.47
CA VAL A 148 4.62 -55.38 5.86
C VAL A 148 4.65 -54.17 6.79
N ARG A 149 4.60 -54.42 8.10
CA ARG A 149 4.68 -53.40 9.14
C ARG A 149 5.97 -53.55 9.94
N VAL A 150 6.65 -52.44 10.19
CA VAL A 150 7.85 -52.34 11.00
C VAL A 150 7.45 -52.08 12.44
N ALA A 151 7.93 -52.92 13.35
CA ALA A 151 7.73 -52.79 14.79
C ALA A 151 8.77 -51.86 15.42
N SER A 152 10.03 -52.00 15.03
CA SER A 152 11.16 -51.22 15.55
C SER A 152 12.30 -51.14 14.55
N VAL A 153 13.11 -50.09 14.67
CA VAL A 153 14.34 -49.89 13.92
C VAL A 153 15.49 -49.85 14.92
N GLU A 154 16.40 -50.83 14.86
CA GLU A 154 17.49 -50.95 15.84
C GLU A 154 18.77 -50.26 15.38
N SER A 155 19.02 -50.20 14.07
CA SER A 155 20.18 -49.53 13.47
C SER A 155 19.92 -49.25 11.99
N ASP A 156 20.84 -48.55 11.32
CA ASP A 156 20.72 -48.29 9.88
C ASP A 156 20.67 -49.54 9.01
N THR A 157 21.09 -50.70 9.54
CA THR A 157 21.15 -51.97 8.83
C THR A 157 20.23 -53.05 9.42
N HIS A 158 19.46 -52.74 10.47
CA HIS A 158 18.58 -53.72 11.11
C HIS A 158 17.25 -53.09 11.55
N LEU A 159 16.15 -53.73 11.16
CA LEU A 159 14.80 -53.45 11.63
C LEU A 159 14.05 -54.75 11.94
N THR A 160 12.99 -54.65 12.75
CA THR A 160 12.12 -55.77 13.12
C THR A 160 10.70 -55.55 12.61
N LEU A 161 10.10 -56.57 12.00
CA LEU A 161 8.70 -56.57 11.54
C LEU A 161 7.73 -56.97 12.66
N THR A 162 6.51 -56.45 12.60
CA THR A 162 5.43 -56.81 13.56
C THR A 162 4.96 -58.26 13.42
N ALA A 163 5.18 -58.87 12.26
CA ALA A 163 4.85 -60.26 11.97
C ALA A 163 6.01 -60.93 11.22
N ALA A 164 6.14 -62.25 11.38
CA ALA A 164 7.12 -63.03 10.66
C ALA A 164 6.89 -62.95 9.14
N TRP A 165 7.96 -62.80 8.37
CA TRP A 165 7.93 -62.78 6.92
C TRP A 165 7.36 -64.08 6.35
N SER A 166 6.19 -64.01 5.72
CA SER A 166 5.43 -65.18 5.23
C SER A 166 5.73 -65.52 3.76
N PHE A 167 6.60 -64.76 3.10
CA PHE A 167 6.95 -64.94 1.69
C PHE A 167 8.32 -65.63 1.54
N GLN A 168 8.70 -65.99 0.30
CA GLN A 168 10.02 -66.57 0.05
C GLN A 168 11.13 -65.65 0.57
N SER A 169 12.23 -66.24 1.06
CA SER A 169 13.38 -65.46 1.52
C SER A 169 13.91 -64.59 0.38
N LEU A 170 14.17 -63.32 0.69
CA LEU A 170 14.72 -62.34 -0.25
C LEU A 170 16.12 -61.92 0.20
N SER A 171 16.99 -61.69 -0.77
CA SER A 171 18.35 -61.18 -0.54
C SER A 171 18.64 -60.07 -1.53
N GLY A 172 19.07 -58.90 -1.05
CA GLY A 172 19.38 -57.75 -1.91
C GLY A 172 18.18 -57.18 -2.65
N ALA A 173 16.99 -57.23 -2.04
CA ALA A 173 15.75 -56.69 -2.61
C ALA A 173 15.64 -55.17 -2.43
N ASN A 174 14.93 -54.51 -3.33
CA ASN A 174 14.56 -53.10 -3.16
C ASN A 174 13.38 -52.97 -2.20
N GLY A 175 13.33 -51.87 -1.44
CA GLY A 175 12.18 -51.56 -0.60
C GLY A 175 11.82 -50.08 -0.58
N ASP A 176 10.61 -49.77 -0.13
CA ASP A 176 10.09 -48.42 0.06
C ASP A 176 9.10 -48.38 1.23
N THR A 177 8.76 -47.18 1.72
CA THR A 177 7.78 -47.01 2.80
C THR A 177 6.44 -46.50 2.28
N TYR A 178 6.08 -46.86 1.05
CA TYR A 178 4.84 -46.42 0.43
C TYR A 178 3.66 -47.26 0.89
N HIS A 179 2.49 -46.62 0.96
CA HIS A 179 1.25 -47.26 1.33
C HIS A 179 0.07 -46.53 0.68
N SER A 180 -0.90 -47.28 0.15
CA SER A 180 -2.13 -46.72 -0.41
C SER A 180 -3.20 -46.63 0.67
N TYR A 181 -3.67 -45.41 0.94
CA TYR A 181 -4.71 -45.13 1.92
C TYR A 181 -5.80 -44.28 1.27
N GLN A 182 -7.05 -44.75 1.36
CA GLN A 182 -8.23 -44.07 0.79
C GLN A 182 -8.10 -43.69 -0.70
N GLY A 183 -7.44 -44.53 -1.49
CA GLY A 183 -7.30 -44.35 -2.94
C GLY A 183 -6.18 -43.39 -3.37
N LEU A 184 -5.32 -42.97 -2.44
CA LEU A 184 -4.13 -42.16 -2.70
C LEU A 184 -2.91 -42.77 -2.01
N TRP A 185 -1.73 -42.56 -2.59
CA TRP A 185 -0.50 -42.98 -1.94
C TRP A 185 -0.09 -42.00 -0.83
N ASN A 186 0.45 -42.53 0.26
CA ASN A 186 0.95 -41.72 1.38
C ASN A 186 2.02 -40.71 0.93
N TYR A 187 2.87 -41.04 -0.06
CA TYR A 187 3.85 -40.09 -0.60
C TYR A 187 3.19 -38.92 -1.34
N ASP A 188 2.03 -39.12 -2.00
CA ASP A 188 1.28 -38.02 -2.63
C ASP A 188 0.67 -37.10 -1.56
N TRP A 189 0.17 -37.67 -0.46
CA TRP A 189 -0.33 -36.91 0.70
C TRP A 189 0.79 -36.07 1.33
N TYR A 190 1.94 -36.70 1.55
CA TYR A 190 3.10 -36.05 2.12
C TYR A 190 3.57 -34.88 1.24
N TYR A 191 3.75 -35.14 -0.06
CA TYR A 191 4.17 -34.12 -1.03
C TYR A 191 3.20 -32.94 -1.12
N ARG A 192 1.88 -33.21 -1.17
CA ARG A 192 0.85 -32.15 -1.18
C ARG A 192 0.85 -31.31 0.09
N SER A 193 1.34 -31.87 1.19
CA SER A 193 1.44 -31.18 2.47
C SER A 193 2.75 -30.41 2.66
N MET A 194 3.55 -30.27 1.60
CA MET A 194 4.72 -29.38 1.57
C MET A 194 4.53 -28.25 0.55
N TYR A 195 3.41 -28.29 -0.15
CA TYR A 195 3.06 -27.37 -1.22
C TYR A 195 2.77 -25.97 -0.66
N TYR A 196 3.33 -24.92 -1.26
CA TYR A 196 3.26 -23.54 -0.72
C TYR A 196 3.98 -23.28 0.61
N ASP A 197 4.71 -24.27 1.16
CA ASP A 197 5.60 -24.16 2.33
C ASP A 197 4.89 -24.13 3.71
N THR A 198 4.50 -25.32 4.18
CA THR A 198 3.84 -25.51 5.48
C THR A 198 4.75 -25.16 6.66
N ALA A 199 6.04 -25.47 6.56
CA ALA A 199 7.00 -25.11 7.61
C ALA A 199 7.07 -23.58 7.81
N LEU A 200 7.02 -22.80 6.73
CA LEU A 200 6.88 -21.33 6.80
C LEU A 200 5.59 -20.93 7.52
N ALA A 201 4.44 -21.51 7.17
CA ALA A 201 3.16 -21.20 7.82
C ALA A 201 3.19 -21.49 9.33
N GLU A 202 3.78 -22.63 9.74
CA GLU A 202 3.88 -22.98 11.16
C GLU A 202 4.90 -22.12 11.93
N TYR A 203 6.00 -21.71 11.30
CA TYR A 203 6.86 -20.67 11.89
C TYR A 203 6.07 -19.38 12.10
N ILE A 204 5.30 -18.92 11.11
CA ILE A 204 4.46 -17.73 11.25
C ILE A 204 3.48 -17.89 12.42
N ASN A 205 2.78 -19.02 12.53
CA ASN A 205 1.90 -19.30 13.66
C ASN A 205 2.64 -19.23 14.99
N SER A 206 3.83 -19.84 15.09
CA SER A 206 4.62 -19.82 16.31
C SER A 206 4.91 -18.39 16.79
N TYR A 207 5.25 -17.49 15.87
CA TYR A 207 5.52 -16.09 16.21
C TYR A 207 4.25 -15.30 16.52
N ARG A 208 3.13 -15.63 15.87
CA ARG A 208 1.84 -14.96 16.08
C ARG A 208 1.15 -15.37 17.37
N THR A 209 1.26 -16.63 17.78
CA THR A 209 0.57 -17.18 18.97
C THR A 209 1.48 -17.26 20.19
N SER A 210 2.80 -17.35 20.00
CA SER A 210 3.77 -17.75 21.03
C SER A 210 3.52 -19.14 21.64
N ASP A 211 2.73 -19.99 20.97
CA ASP A 211 2.51 -21.38 21.39
C ASP A 211 3.69 -22.27 20.91
N PRO A 212 4.40 -22.94 21.84
CA PRO A 212 5.58 -23.75 21.50
C PRO A 212 5.27 -25.00 20.66
N ALA A 213 4.01 -25.42 20.54
CA ALA A 213 3.63 -26.51 19.66
C ALA A 213 3.95 -26.17 18.20
N PHE A 214 3.67 -24.94 17.76
CA PHE A 214 3.87 -24.52 16.37
C PHE A 214 5.33 -24.49 15.95
N VAL A 215 6.25 -24.03 16.81
CA VAL A 215 7.69 -24.10 16.47
C VAL A 215 8.16 -25.56 16.43
N SER A 216 7.58 -26.43 17.25
CA SER A 216 7.87 -27.87 17.21
C SER A 216 7.36 -28.51 15.91
N TYR A 217 6.17 -28.12 15.46
CA TYR A 217 5.63 -28.53 14.16
C TYR A 217 6.50 -28.02 13.02
N ALA A 218 6.84 -26.73 12.99
CA ALA A 218 7.68 -26.13 11.96
C ALA A 218 9.04 -26.83 11.82
N ARG A 219 9.71 -27.12 12.95
CA ARG A 219 10.98 -27.87 12.98
C ARG A 219 10.82 -29.29 12.48
N LYS A 220 9.80 -30.03 12.96
CA LYS A 220 9.49 -31.40 12.53
C LYS A 220 9.28 -31.43 11.01
N LEU A 221 8.49 -30.51 10.47
CA LEU A 221 8.16 -30.43 9.05
C LEU A 221 9.41 -30.11 8.21
N ALA A 222 10.20 -29.12 8.61
CA ALA A 222 11.41 -28.74 7.90
C ALA A 222 12.46 -29.87 7.92
N ASP A 223 12.65 -30.54 9.05
CA ASP A 223 13.61 -31.64 9.19
C ASP A 223 13.13 -32.90 8.44
N SER A 224 11.83 -33.18 8.47
CA SER A 224 11.19 -34.24 7.68
C SER A 224 11.39 -33.99 6.18
N TRP A 225 11.16 -32.75 5.73
CA TRP A 225 11.33 -32.38 4.32
C TRP A 225 12.80 -32.44 3.88
N TRP A 226 13.72 -32.01 4.73
CA TRP A 226 15.17 -32.12 4.52
C TRP A 226 15.62 -33.57 4.29
N GLY A 227 15.09 -34.51 5.08
CA GLY A 227 15.35 -35.94 4.95
C GLY A 227 14.53 -36.65 3.87
N SER A 228 13.62 -35.97 3.18
CA SER A 228 12.76 -36.57 2.15
C SER A 228 13.57 -37.02 0.93
N GLN A 229 12.99 -37.87 0.07
CA GLN A 229 13.62 -38.29 -1.18
C GLN A 229 13.87 -37.15 -2.19
N TYR A 230 13.26 -35.97 -1.99
CA TYR A 230 13.37 -34.82 -2.89
C TYR A 230 14.56 -33.92 -2.57
N ILE A 231 15.09 -34.01 -1.34
CA ILE A 231 16.28 -33.26 -0.88
C ILE A 231 17.41 -34.22 -0.55
N ASP A 232 17.07 -35.38 0.03
CA ASP A 232 17.94 -36.46 0.51
C ASP A 232 19.15 -35.90 1.25
N PHE A 233 18.89 -35.17 2.33
CA PHE A 233 19.91 -34.57 3.19
C PHE A 233 20.86 -33.60 2.46
N GLY A 234 20.42 -33.03 1.35
CA GLY A 234 21.14 -32.03 0.57
C GLY A 234 21.90 -32.57 -0.64
N THR A 235 21.61 -33.81 -1.06
CA THR A 235 22.24 -34.45 -2.23
C THR A 235 21.50 -34.14 -3.54
N VAL A 236 20.17 -33.95 -3.51
CA VAL A 236 19.34 -33.83 -4.73
C VAL A 236 19.31 -32.39 -5.24
N ILE A 237 20.01 -32.15 -6.35
CA ILE A 237 20.01 -30.85 -7.05
C ILE A 237 19.53 -30.91 -8.51
N GLN A 238 19.28 -32.12 -9.01
CA GLN A 238 18.85 -32.41 -10.38
C GLN A 238 18.26 -33.82 -10.46
N GLY A 239 17.73 -34.20 -11.63
CA GLY A 239 17.20 -35.54 -11.88
C GLY A 239 15.70 -35.67 -11.57
N PRO A 240 15.17 -36.90 -11.51
CA PRO A 240 13.72 -37.16 -11.43
C PRO A 240 13.07 -36.64 -10.14
N ASN A 241 13.85 -36.50 -9.06
CA ASN A 241 13.39 -35.97 -7.78
C ASN A 241 13.54 -34.44 -7.67
N TYR A 242 14.06 -33.76 -8.69
CA TYR A 242 14.17 -32.30 -8.70
C TYR A 242 12.80 -31.67 -8.92
N LEU A 243 12.29 -31.03 -7.88
CA LEU A 243 10.94 -30.49 -7.84
C LEU A 243 10.84 -29.10 -8.51
N PRO A 244 9.66 -28.77 -9.06
CA PRO A 244 9.39 -27.41 -9.54
C PRO A 244 9.35 -26.41 -8.37
N PRO A 245 9.69 -25.13 -8.61
CA PRO A 245 9.83 -24.10 -7.57
C PRO A 245 8.71 -24.05 -6.52
N ARG A 246 7.43 -24.11 -6.92
CA ARG A 246 6.28 -24.05 -5.98
C ARG A 246 6.23 -25.18 -4.95
N SER A 247 6.97 -26.26 -5.17
CA SER A 247 6.93 -27.49 -4.36
C SER A 247 8.21 -27.70 -3.55
N GLN A 248 9.13 -26.73 -3.54
CA GLN A 248 10.44 -26.86 -2.93
C GLN A 248 10.47 -26.48 -1.42
N ALA A 249 9.54 -25.64 -0.96
CA ALA A 249 9.42 -25.19 0.44
C ALA A 249 10.72 -24.61 1.04
N PHE A 250 11.44 -23.78 0.27
CA PHE A 250 12.74 -23.26 0.70
C PHE A 250 12.66 -22.18 1.79
N ALA A 251 11.55 -21.46 1.94
CA ALA A 251 11.45 -20.41 2.94
C ALA A 251 11.41 -21.00 4.36
N GLY A 252 10.68 -22.10 4.56
CA GLY A 252 10.67 -22.87 5.80
C GLY A 252 12.03 -23.48 6.12
N LEU A 253 12.75 -23.99 5.12
CA LEU A 253 14.12 -24.49 5.30
C LEU A 253 15.13 -23.38 5.63
N MET A 254 15.02 -22.19 5.02
CA MET A 254 15.84 -21.02 5.39
C MET A 254 15.57 -20.59 6.83
N LEU A 255 14.30 -20.58 7.26
CA LEU A 255 13.94 -20.32 8.65
C LEU A 255 14.52 -21.39 9.58
N ARG A 256 14.46 -22.67 9.20
CA ARG A 256 15.08 -23.76 9.96
C ARG A 256 16.60 -23.62 10.04
N ALA A 257 17.25 -23.13 8.98
CA ALA A 257 18.69 -22.89 8.96
C ALA A 257 19.10 -21.75 9.91
N LEU A 258 18.29 -20.68 9.96
CA LEU A 258 18.43 -19.62 10.97
C LEU A 258 18.13 -20.14 12.39
N ASP A 259 17.23 -21.10 12.51
CA ASP A 259 16.83 -21.78 13.74
C ASP A 259 17.64 -23.05 14.01
N GLY A 260 18.97 -22.92 14.03
CA GLY A 260 19.88 -23.95 14.54
C GLY A 260 20.26 -25.08 13.58
N LYS A 261 20.03 -24.92 12.27
CA LYS A 261 20.48 -25.84 11.22
C LYS A 261 21.41 -25.20 10.18
N PRO A 262 22.56 -24.62 10.59
CA PRO A 262 23.47 -23.94 9.67
C PRO A 262 24.01 -24.84 8.55
N GLU A 263 23.97 -26.16 8.72
CA GLU A 263 24.35 -27.13 7.70
C GLU A 263 23.47 -27.10 6.44
N TYR A 264 22.27 -26.50 6.49
CA TYR A 264 21.38 -26.40 5.32
C TYR A 264 21.86 -25.36 4.29
N TRP A 265 22.68 -24.38 4.69
CA TRP A 265 23.02 -23.22 3.86
C TRP A 265 23.75 -23.57 2.57
N ASP A 266 24.63 -24.56 2.60
CA ASP A 266 25.35 -25.00 1.39
C ASP A 266 24.40 -25.58 0.34
N TYR A 267 23.46 -26.44 0.76
CA TYR A 267 22.42 -26.93 -0.14
C TYR A 267 21.52 -25.80 -0.63
N LEU A 268 20.98 -24.98 0.29
CA LEU A 268 20.06 -23.89 -0.03
C LEU A 268 20.67 -22.94 -1.06
N TYR A 269 21.95 -22.60 -0.93
CA TYR A 269 22.64 -21.80 -1.94
C TYR A 269 22.70 -22.51 -3.30
N ARG A 270 23.21 -23.75 -3.33
CA ARG A 270 23.37 -24.51 -4.59
C ARG A 270 22.04 -24.68 -5.31
N ILE A 271 20.99 -25.07 -4.58
CA ILE A 271 19.69 -25.38 -5.17
C ILE A 271 18.95 -24.11 -5.60
N VAL A 272 18.91 -23.05 -4.78
CA VAL A 272 18.24 -21.79 -5.14
C VAL A 272 18.95 -21.16 -6.35
N ARG A 273 20.29 -21.20 -6.38
CA ARG A 273 21.06 -20.71 -7.52
C ARG A 273 20.73 -21.49 -8.79
N ALA A 274 20.73 -22.82 -8.71
CA ALA A 274 20.38 -23.68 -9.84
C ALA A 274 18.93 -23.45 -10.31
N THR A 275 17.98 -23.33 -9.38
CA THR A 275 16.57 -23.03 -9.69
C THR A 275 16.43 -21.67 -10.37
N PHE A 276 17.02 -20.59 -9.83
CA PHE A 276 16.95 -19.28 -10.46
C PHE A 276 17.55 -19.29 -11.87
N ASP A 277 18.72 -19.91 -12.05
CA ASP A 277 19.40 -19.96 -13.35
C ASP A 277 18.59 -20.75 -14.38
N ASN A 278 18.05 -21.89 -13.96
CA ASN A 278 17.31 -22.80 -14.82
C ASN A 278 15.88 -22.37 -15.10
N TRP A 279 15.29 -21.45 -14.35
CA TRP A 279 13.91 -20.99 -14.55
C TRP A 279 13.86 -19.58 -15.14
N VAL A 280 14.56 -18.60 -14.55
CA VAL A 280 14.42 -17.20 -14.95
C VAL A 280 15.67 -16.60 -15.61
N LYS A 281 16.89 -16.83 -15.08
CA LYS A 281 18.10 -16.12 -15.57
C LYS A 281 18.38 -16.36 -17.05
N ARG A 282 18.37 -17.63 -17.48
CA ARG A 282 18.61 -18.01 -18.88
C ARG A 282 17.53 -17.52 -19.84
N ARG A 283 16.40 -17.03 -19.32
CA ARG A 283 15.21 -16.62 -20.07
C ARG A 283 14.93 -15.14 -19.95
N ARG A 284 15.85 -14.36 -19.37
CA ARG A 284 15.79 -12.91 -19.24
C ARG A 284 15.21 -12.21 -20.47
N ASP A 285 15.67 -12.61 -21.66
CA ASP A 285 15.32 -11.98 -22.93
C ASP A 285 14.19 -12.68 -23.68
N ASN A 286 13.61 -13.76 -23.14
CA ASN A 286 12.48 -14.45 -23.76
C ASN A 286 11.30 -13.51 -23.98
N PRO A 287 10.53 -13.66 -25.07
CA PRO A 287 9.41 -12.78 -25.39
C PRO A 287 8.14 -13.07 -24.55
N THR A 288 8.12 -14.19 -23.84
CA THR A 288 7.01 -14.66 -22.99
C THR A 288 7.54 -15.23 -21.68
N LEU A 289 6.64 -15.44 -20.72
CA LEU A 289 6.93 -16.26 -19.54
C LEU A 289 7.41 -17.66 -19.96
N TYR A 290 8.21 -18.31 -19.12
CA TYR A 290 8.77 -19.61 -19.48
C TYR A 290 7.72 -20.72 -19.39
N TYR A 291 7.07 -20.81 -18.24
CA TYR A 291 6.10 -21.83 -17.94
C TYR A 291 4.79 -21.17 -17.48
N ASP A 292 4.81 -20.57 -16.30
CA ASP A 292 3.76 -19.70 -15.79
C ASP A 292 4.38 -18.69 -14.81
N ILE A 293 3.64 -17.64 -14.46
CA ILE A 293 4.15 -16.61 -13.53
C ILE A 293 4.40 -17.15 -12.11
N ARG A 294 3.79 -18.28 -11.74
CA ARG A 294 3.95 -18.86 -10.41
C ARG A 294 5.32 -19.51 -10.27
N GLU A 295 5.73 -20.38 -11.20
CA GLU A 295 7.04 -21.04 -11.10
C GLU A 295 8.18 -20.04 -11.26
N ASP A 296 8.05 -19.15 -12.25
CA ASP A 296 9.01 -18.07 -12.49
C ASP A 296 9.11 -17.15 -11.26
N GLY A 297 7.95 -16.79 -10.68
CA GLY A 297 7.85 -15.96 -9.49
C GLY A 297 8.45 -16.60 -8.23
N TYR A 298 8.29 -17.92 -8.05
CA TYR A 298 8.92 -18.65 -6.95
C TYR A 298 10.44 -18.72 -7.08
N ALA A 299 10.95 -18.98 -8.29
CA ALA A 299 12.39 -19.00 -8.53
C ALA A 299 13.02 -17.64 -8.18
N GLN A 300 12.37 -16.55 -8.56
CA GLN A 300 12.73 -15.18 -8.17
C GLN A 300 12.63 -14.99 -6.64
N LEU A 301 11.50 -15.37 -6.04
CA LEU A 301 11.23 -15.18 -4.61
C LEU A 301 12.30 -15.79 -3.72
N TYR A 302 12.68 -17.04 -3.97
CA TYR A 302 13.69 -17.71 -3.16
C TYR A 302 15.08 -17.10 -3.33
N ALA A 303 15.44 -16.61 -4.53
CA ALA A 303 16.68 -15.88 -4.72
C ALA A 303 16.69 -14.56 -3.95
N VAL A 304 15.59 -13.81 -3.94
CA VAL A 304 15.44 -12.57 -3.17
C VAL A 304 15.53 -12.83 -1.66
N MET A 305 14.87 -13.88 -1.16
CA MET A 305 14.98 -14.29 0.24
C MET A 305 16.43 -14.64 0.59
N LEU A 306 17.07 -15.49 -0.21
CA LEU A 306 18.45 -15.92 0.03
C LEU A 306 19.46 -14.76 -0.06
N ALA A 307 19.25 -13.81 -0.98
CA ALA A 307 20.04 -12.60 -1.10
C ALA A 307 20.02 -11.72 0.16
N ARG A 308 19.03 -11.89 1.05
CA ARG A 308 18.96 -11.21 2.34
C ARG A 308 19.49 -12.06 3.50
N VAL A 309 19.26 -13.37 3.50
CA VAL A 309 19.42 -14.22 4.70
C VAL A 309 20.63 -15.14 4.70
N LEU A 310 21.28 -15.40 3.56
CA LEU A 310 22.47 -16.25 3.51
C LEU A 310 23.56 -15.67 4.44
N PRO A 311 24.14 -16.42 5.38
CA PRO A 311 25.19 -15.89 6.26
C PRO A 311 26.50 -15.64 5.49
N ASP A 312 27.37 -14.78 6.03
CA ASP A 312 28.69 -14.50 5.43
C ASP A 312 29.59 -15.74 5.36
N GLN A 313 29.44 -16.64 6.34
CA GLN A 313 30.16 -17.90 6.41
C GLN A 313 29.21 -19.03 6.79
N TYR A 314 29.40 -20.20 6.18
CA TYR A 314 28.61 -21.40 6.49
C TYR A 314 29.37 -22.68 6.14
N PRO A 315 29.08 -23.82 6.80
CA PRO A 315 29.76 -25.07 6.51
C PRO A 315 29.43 -25.60 5.12
N LEU A 316 30.42 -26.17 4.44
CA LEU A 316 30.27 -26.83 3.14
C LEU A 316 30.05 -28.33 3.31
N TYR A 317 29.12 -28.88 2.55
CA TYR A 317 28.84 -30.31 2.53
C TYR A 317 28.91 -30.90 1.13
N ALA A 318 28.82 -30.07 0.07
CA ALA A 318 28.88 -30.41 -1.35
C ALA A 318 27.82 -31.43 -1.79
N ASP A 319 27.89 -32.67 -1.34
CA ASP A 319 26.99 -33.78 -1.69
C ASP A 319 26.15 -34.26 -0.51
N GLY A 320 25.86 -33.36 0.44
CA GLY A 320 24.88 -33.59 1.51
C GLY A 320 25.46 -33.82 2.90
N THR A 321 24.58 -33.76 3.89
CA THR A 321 24.93 -33.66 5.32
C THR A 321 25.17 -34.99 6.02
N LEU A 322 24.96 -36.11 5.32
CA LEU A 322 25.33 -37.44 5.83
C LEU A 322 26.84 -37.72 5.73
N LYS A 323 27.60 -36.82 5.11
CA LYS A 323 29.07 -36.85 5.09
C LYS A 323 29.62 -35.71 5.96
N PRO A 324 30.85 -35.84 6.48
CA PRO A 324 31.50 -34.75 7.20
C PRO A 324 31.62 -33.50 6.33
N SER A 325 31.56 -32.33 6.97
CA SER A 325 31.77 -31.06 6.27
C SER A 325 33.13 -31.02 5.57
N THR A 326 33.15 -30.51 4.34
CA THR A 326 34.35 -30.39 3.50
C THR A 326 35.11 -29.08 3.72
N GLY A 327 34.57 -28.16 4.54
CA GLY A 327 35.19 -26.87 4.83
C GLY A 327 34.16 -25.80 5.17
N MET A 328 34.56 -24.53 5.04
CA MET A 328 33.71 -23.38 5.28
C MET A 328 33.66 -22.50 4.02
N ALA A 329 32.45 -22.09 3.62
CA ALA A 329 32.26 -20.99 2.70
C ALA A 329 32.57 -19.68 3.44
N ILE A 330 33.25 -18.75 2.77
CA ILE A 330 33.56 -17.41 3.28
C ILE A 330 33.13 -16.28 2.33
N ASP A 331 32.41 -16.65 1.28
CA ASP A 331 31.99 -15.82 0.15
C ASP A 331 30.48 -15.51 0.21
N GLY A 332 29.84 -15.69 1.37
CA GLY A 332 28.40 -15.48 1.53
C GLY A 332 27.95 -14.07 1.17
N ALA A 333 28.73 -13.06 1.53
CA ALA A 333 28.44 -11.66 1.18
C ALA A 333 28.49 -11.41 -0.34
N GLU A 334 29.48 -11.98 -1.05
CA GLU A 334 29.59 -11.89 -2.50
C GLU A 334 28.41 -12.60 -3.18
N LYS A 335 28.05 -13.79 -2.70
CA LYS A 335 26.91 -14.56 -3.19
C LYS A 335 25.58 -13.83 -3.02
N ARG A 336 25.36 -13.16 -1.88
CA ARG A 336 24.18 -12.31 -1.67
C ARG A 336 24.12 -11.15 -2.66
N ALA A 337 25.24 -10.46 -2.85
CA ALA A 337 25.32 -9.35 -3.81
C ALA A 337 25.04 -9.81 -5.24
N ALA A 338 25.58 -10.97 -5.66
CA ALA A 338 25.32 -11.56 -6.97
C ALA A 338 23.85 -11.97 -7.16
N LEU A 339 23.24 -12.62 -6.16
CA LEU A 339 21.82 -12.96 -6.18
C LEU A 339 20.93 -11.72 -6.27
N LEU A 340 21.25 -10.67 -5.51
CA LEU A 340 20.51 -9.40 -5.55
C LEU A 340 20.61 -8.74 -6.93
N ALA A 341 21.81 -8.61 -7.48
CA ALA A 341 22.02 -7.99 -8.78
C ALA A 341 21.27 -8.74 -9.90
N ASP A 342 21.33 -10.07 -9.90
CA ASP A 342 20.57 -10.90 -10.84
C ASP A 342 19.04 -10.74 -10.64
N ALA A 343 18.57 -10.71 -9.39
CA ALA A 343 17.17 -10.55 -9.08
C ALA A 343 16.63 -9.17 -9.52
N GLU A 344 17.40 -8.09 -9.31
CA GLU A 344 17.09 -6.75 -9.81
C GLU A 344 16.97 -6.73 -11.33
N ASP A 345 17.93 -7.36 -12.02
CA ASP A 345 17.94 -7.44 -13.48
C ASP A 345 16.73 -8.21 -14.02
N ILE A 346 16.41 -9.38 -13.46
CA ILE A 346 15.25 -10.18 -13.87
C ILE A 346 13.94 -9.47 -13.55
N ALA A 347 13.81 -8.83 -12.40
CA ALA A 347 12.59 -8.12 -12.03
C ALA A 347 12.26 -6.98 -13.01
N VAL A 348 13.28 -6.28 -13.53
CA VAL A 348 13.09 -5.19 -14.50
C VAL A 348 13.00 -5.72 -15.93
N ASN A 349 13.98 -6.51 -16.37
CA ASN A 349 14.18 -6.84 -17.78
C ASN A 349 13.44 -8.10 -18.24
N PHE A 350 12.99 -8.94 -17.31
CA PHE A 350 12.09 -10.05 -17.63
C PHE A 350 10.65 -9.70 -17.19
N PHE A 351 10.35 -9.68 -15.90
CA PHE A 351 8.97 -9.48 -15.43
C PHE A 351 8.43 -8.07 -15.74
N GLY A 352 9.20 -7.02 -15.47
CA GLY A 352 8.79 -5.64 -15.74
C GLY A 352 8.56 -5.37 -17.23
N ARG A 353 9.40 -5.95 -18.10
CA ARG A 353 9.22 -5.90 -19.56
C ARG A 353 8.00 -6.68 -20.04
N LEU A 354 7.70 -7.82 -19.41
CA LEU A 354 6.58 -8.69 -19.80
C LEU A 354 5.22 -8.22 -19.23
N GLN A 355 5.22 -7.36 -18.21
CA GLN A 355 4.00 -6.78 -17.68
C GLN A 355 3.31 -5.92 -18.75
N LYS A 356 2.01 -6.11 -18.90
CA LYS A 356 1.19 -5.39 -19.87
C LYS A 356 0.80 -4.00 -19.34
N PRO A 357 0.40 -3.06 -20.21
CA PRO A 357 0.02 -1.70 -19.79
C PRO A 357 -1.13 -1.66 -18.77
N ASP A 358 -2.06 -2.60 -18.87
CA ASP A 358 -3.17 -2.77 -17.91
C ASP A 358 -2.73 -3.31 -16.54
N GLY A 359 -1.47 -3.74 -16.39
CA GLY A 359 -0.92 -4.28 -15.14
C GLY A 359 -0.86 -5.79 -15.07
N SER A 360 -1.41 -6.49 -16.06
CA SER A 360 -1.46 -7.96 -16.13
C SER A 360 -0.14 -8.62 -16.57
N TRP A 361 0.03 -9.88 -16.21
CA TRP A 361 0.97 -10.82 -16.83
C TRP A 361 0.22 -11.99 -17.43
N ARG A 362 0.26 -12.06 -18.76
CA ARG A 362 -0.51 -13.02 -19.55
C ARG A 362 0.39 -13.99 -20.29
N TRP A 363 -0.02 -15.26 -20.36
CA TRP A 363 0.64 -16.33 -21.11
C TRP A 363 -0.38 -17.24 -21.79
N ASP A 364 0.10 -18.06 -22.72
CA ASP A 364 -0.74 -19.03 -23.40
C ASP A 364 -0.80 -20.32 -22.59
N VAL A 365 -1.99 -20.90 -22.46
CA VAL A 365 -2.24 -22.15 -21.74
C VAL A 365 -2.55 -23.24 -22.77
N ASP A 366 -1.63 -24.19 -22.92
CA ASP A 366 -1.84 -25.39 -23.73
C ASP A 366 -2.76 -26.36 -22.98
N ASP A 367 -4.07 -26.29 -23.21
CA ASP A 367 -5.02 -27.31 -22.74
C ASP A 367 -5.01 -28.50 -23.72
N THR A 368 -4.38 -29.60 -23.30
CA THR A 368 -3.87 -30.64 -24.19
C THR A 368 -4.90 -31.67 -24.68
N SER A 369 -6.16 -31.29 -24.95
CA SER A 369 -7.13 -32.20 -25.58
C SER A 369 -7.71 -31.73 -26.92
N ASP A 370 -7.69 -30.44 -27.23
CA ASP A 370 -8.12 -29.92 -28.54
C ASP A 370 -7.23 -28.75 -29.01
N PRO A 371 -6.47 -28.91 -30.11
CA PRO A 371 -5.60 -27.85 -30.64
C PRO A 371 -6.36 -26.59 -31.10
N ASN A 372 -7.70 -26.65 -31.28
CA ASN A 372 -8.52 -25.48 -31.63
C ASN A 372 -8.90 -24.60 -30.42
N TYR A 373 -8.79 -25.12 -29.20
CA TYR A 373 -9.15 -24.45 -27.94
C TYR A 373 -7.94 -24.11 -27.07
N GLN A 374 -6.76 -23.97 -27.68
CA GLN A 374 -5.61 -23.39 -27.00
C GLN A 374 -5.93 -21.97 -26.56
N ASN A 375 -5.86 -21.78 -25.25
CA ASN A 375 -6.23 -20.58 -24.54
C ASN A 375 -5.09 -19.57 -24.62
N ARG A 376 -5.32 -18.42 -25.25
CA ARG A 376 -4.27 -17.42 -25.48
C ARG A 376 -4.37 -16.29 -24.48
N SER A 377 -3.22 -15.75 -24.06
CA SER A 377 -3.16 -14.47 -23.33
C SER A 377 -3.97 -14.48 -22.02
N VAL A 378 -3.83 -15.53 -21.21
CA VAL A 378 -4.54 -15.75 -19.94
C VAL A 378 -3.71 -15.26 -18.77
N GLU A 379 -4.37 -14.66 -17.77
CA GLU A 379 -3.81 -14.45 -16.44
C GLU A 379 -4.61 -15.23 -15.39
N GLN A 380 -3.90 -15.89 -14.49
CA GLN A 380 -4.47 -16.53 -13.30
C GLN A 380 -4.09 -15.71 -12.06
N PRO A 381 -4.99 -14.88 -11.50
CA PRO A 381 -4.64 -13.86 -10.49
C PRO A 381 -3.91 -14.40 -9.25
N PHE A 382 -4.32 -15.56 -8.74
CA PHE A 382 -3.68 -16.18 -7.57
C PHE A 382 -2.23 -16.63 -7.85
N MET A 383 -1.81 -16.78 -9.10
CA MET A 383 -0.41 -17.06 -9.43
C MET A 383 0.43 -15.77 -9.40
N VAL A 384 -0.18 -14.67 -9.83
CA VAL A 384 0.46 -13.34 -9.85
C VAL A 384 0.82 -12.89 -8.43
N GLY A 385 -0.03 -13.17 -7.44
CA GLY A 385 0.24 -12.87 -6.04
C GLY A 385 1.57 -13.44 -5.52
N LEU A 386 2.01 -14.59 -6.03
CA LEU A 386 3.28 -15.22 -5.65
C LEU A 386 4.49 -14.49 -6.22
N TYR A 387 4.42 -14.04 -7.48
CA TYR A 387 5.44 -13.17 -8.04
C TYR A 387 5.46 -11.81 -7.33
N LEU A 388 4.29 -11.23 -7.04
CA LEU A 388 4.21 -9.95 -6.33
C LEU A 388 4.77 -10.04 -4.89
N GLU A 389 4.76 -11.20 -4.26
CA GLU A 389 5.51 -11.43 -3.01
C GLU A 389 7.01 -11.14 -3.21
N SER A 390 7.58 -11.61 -4.32
CA SER A 390 9.00 -11.36 -4.65
C SER A 390 9.26 -9.88 -4.95
N VAL A 391 8.32 -9.20 -5.61
CA VAL A 391 8.40 -7.76 -5.88
C VAL A 391 8.44 -6.96 -4.59
N ILE A 392 7.61 -7.33 -3.61
CA ILE A 392 7.56 -6.67 -2.30
C ILE A 392 8.89 -6.83 -1.58
N LEU A 393 9.39 -8.07 -1.44
CA LEU A 393 10.65 -8.32 -0.75
C LEU A 393 11.83 -7.67 -1.45
N LEU A 394 11.86 -7.68 -2.78
CA LEU A 394 12.92 -7.03 -3.55
C LEU A 394 12.83 -5.50 -3.44
N HIS A 395 11.64 -4.91 -3.43
CA HIS A 395 11.46 -3.47 -3.19
C HIS A 395 11.96 -3.04 -1.80
N GLN A 396 11.78 -3.90 -0.78
CA GLN A 396 12.35 -3.67 0.55
C GLN A 396 13.87 -3.78 0.56
N LEU A 397 14.41 -4.76 -0.18
CA LEU A 397 15.84 -5.09 -0.20
C LEU A 397 16.69 -4.14 -1.06
N THR A 398 16.20 -3.75 -2.23
CA THR A 398 16.97 -2.95 -3.19
C THR A 398 17.19 -1.52 -2.70
N THR A 399 18.44 -1.06 -2.87
CA THR A 399 18.84 0.34 -2.72
C THR A 399 18.87 1.08 -4.05
N ASN A 400 18.74 0.38 -5.18
CA ASN A 400 18.73 0.98 -6.51
C ASN A 400 17.40 1.70 -6.75
N THR A 401 17.44 3.02 -6.84
CA THR A 401 16.24 3.87 -6.94
C THR A 401 15.45 3.64 -8.23
N ILE A 402 16.11 3.28 -9.33
CA ILE A 402 15.46 2.98 -10.62
C ILE A 402 14.70 1.68 -10.52
N VAL A 403 15.34 0.62 -10.00
CA VAL A 403 14.70 -0.67 -9.77
C VAL A 403 13.55 -0.50 -8.79
N LYS A 404 13.75 0.24 -7.69
CA LYS A 404 12.73 0.50 -6.68
C LYS A 404 11.49 1.19 -7.27
N ALA A 405 11.68 2.23 -8.09
CA ALA A 405 10.58 2.91 -8.78
C ALA A 405 9.87 1.99 -9.77
N ASN A 406 10.61 1.17 -10.53
CA ASN A 406 10.05 0.20 -11.46
C ASN A 406 9.18 -0.84 -10.73
N LEU A 407 9.68 -1.42 -9.64
CA LEU A 407 8.95 -2.38 -8.80
C LEU A 407 7.68 -1.78 -8.18
N ALA A 408 7.76 -0.54 -7.66
CA ALA A 408 6.58 0.16 -7.16
C ALA A 408 5.54 0.39 -8.27
N GLY A 409 5.98 0.70 -9.49
CA GLY A 409 5.11 0.84 -10.66
C GLY A 409 4.47 -0.49 -11.08
N GLN A 410 5.24 -1.59 -11.08
CA GLN A 410 4.71 -2.93 -11.34
C GLN A 410 3.61 -3.29 -10.34
N LEU A 411 3.89 -3.10 -9.06
CA LEU A 411 2.99 -3.45 -7.96
C LEU A 411 1.71 -2.62 -7.98
N THR A 412 1.81 -1.30 -8.14
CA THR A 412 0.63 -0.41 -8.12
C THR A 412 -0.29 -0.62 -9.32
N LYS A 413 0.24 -0.91 -10.51
CA LYS A 413 -0.53 -1.33 -11.69
C LYS A 413 -1.22 -2.67 -11.47
N ALA A 414 -0.48 -3.67 -11.00
CA ALA A 414 -1.02 -5.00 -10.77
C ALA A 414 -2.15 -5.00 -9.73
N VAL A 415 -2.00 -4.24 -8.64
CA VAL A 415 -3.03 -4.16 -7.60
C VAL A 415 -4.35 -3.59 -8.13
N ARG A 416 -4.29 -2.56 -9.00
CA ARG A 416 -5.49 -2.01 -9.64
C ARG A 416 -6.12 -3.02 -10.59
N HIS A 417 -5.31 -3.66 -11.44
CA HIS A 417 -5.75 -4.71 -12.36
C HIS A 417 -6.49 -5.84 -11.61
N LEU A 418 -5.83 -6.41 -10.61
CA LEU A 418 -6.35 -7.54 -9.84
C LEU A 418 -7.73 -7.22 -9.23
N TYR A 419 -7.94 -6.00 -8.75
CA TYR A 419 -9.22 -5.61 -8.15
C TYR A 419 -10.29 -5.13 -9.15
N ASN A 420 -9.89 -4.46 -10.23
CA ASN A 420 -10.84 -3.87 -11.16
C ASN A 420 -11.27 -4.84 -12.26
N ASP A 421 -10.34 -5.67 -12.74
CA ASP A 421 -10.54 -6.46 -13.96
C ASP A 421 -10.75 -7.95 -13.65
N THR A 422 -10.25 -8.43 -12.50
CA THR A 422 -10.29 -9.87 -12.16
C THR A 422 -11.24 -10.19 -11.02
N TYR A 423 -11.50 -9.23 -10.12
CA TYR A 423 -12.32 -9.42 -8.92
C TYR A 423 -13.79 -9.04 -9.15
N GLU A 424 -14.67 -10.04 -9.11
CA GLU A 424 -16.11 -9.78 -9.13
C GLU A 424 -16.61 -9.46 -7.73
N LYS A 425 -17.18 -8.27 -7.57
CA LYS A 425 -17.65 -7.72 -6.29
C LYS A 425 -19.17 -7.62 -6.18
N ASN A 426 -19.89 -7.59 -7.30
CA ASN A 426 -21.30 -7.21 -7.35
C ASN A 426 -22.24 -8.31 -7.79
N ASP A 427 -21.77 -9.21 -8.67
CA ASP A 427 -22.66 -10.20 -9.25
C ASP A 427 -23.19 -11.18 -8.20
N PRO A 428 -24.51 -11.42 -8.21
CA PRO A 428 -25.13 -12.33 -7.29
C PRO A 428 -24.83 -13.79 -7.70
N VAL A 429 -24.73 -14.66 -6.71
CA VAL A 429 -24.56 -16.10 -6.92
C VAL A 429 -25.93 -16.67 -7.21
N THR A 430 -26.19 -17.01 -8.48
CA THR A 430 -27.54 -17.41 -8.95
C THR A 430 -28.17 -18.54 -8.15
N ASN A 431 -27.37 -19.47 -7.63
CA ASN A 431 -27.86 -20.66 -6.94
C ASN A 431 -28.01 -20.49 -5.42
N ILE A 432 -27.53 -19.37 -4.85
CA ILE A 432 -27.47 -19.16 -3.39
C ILE A 432 -27.73 -17.67 -3.07
N GLN A 433 -28.90 -17.17 -3.45
CA GLN A 433 -29.30 -15.81 -3.11
C GLN A 433 -29.41 -15.65 -1.58
N PRO A 434 -29.02 -14.50 -1.00
CA PRO A 434 -28.64 -13.23 -1.65
C PRO A 434 -27.11 -13.01 -1.77
N TYR A 435 -26.29 -14.06 -1.79
CA TYR A 435 -24.84 -13.92 -1.73
C TYR A 435 -24.21 -13.43 -3.04
N LYS A 436 -23.04 -12.81 -2.94
CA LYS A 436 -22.23 -12.33 -4.07
C LYS A 436 -20.94 -13.13 -4.21
N TRP A 437 -20.38 -13.18 -5.42
CA TRP A 437 -19.15 -13.91 -5.68
C TRP A 437 -17.99 -13.45 -4.79
N ARG A 438 -17.66 -12.14 -4.81
CA ARG A 438 -16.52 -11.56 -4.07
C ARG A 438 -15.25 -12.40 -4.24
N ALA A 439 -14.95 -12.74 -5.48
CA ALA A 439 -13.90 -13.68 -5.87
C ALA A 439 -13.16 -13.19 -7.11
N VAL A 440 -11.87 -13.51 -7.21
CA VAL A 440 -11.09 -13.31 -8.44
C VAL A 440 -11.31 -14.45 -9.43
N PHE A 441 -11.37 -14.09 -10.71
CA PHE A 441 -11.52 -15.00 -11.83
C PHE A 441 -10.35 -14.88 -12.79
N TYR A 442 -10.13 -15.88 -13.64
CA TYR A 442 -9.11 -15.78 -14.67
C TYR A 442 -9.43 -14.63 -15.62
N TYR A 443 -8.39 -13.88 -15.96
CA TYR A 443 -8.48 -12.75 -16.85
C TYR A 443 -8.00 -13.14 -18.25
N TRP A 444 -8.78 -12.79 -19.26
CA TRP A 444 -8.56 -13.18 -20.65
C TRP A 444 -8.23 -11.95 -21.49
N GLY A 445 -6.99 -11.89 -21.95
CA GLY A 445 -6.48 -10.83 -22.82
C GLY A 445 -6.39 -11.23 -24.29
N GLY A 446 -7.04 -12.34 -24.67
CA GLY A 446 -7.10 -12.98 -25.98
C GLY A 446 -8.03 -14.20 -25.90
N GLY A 447 -8.72 -14.56 -26.98
CA GLY A 447 -9.62 -15.70 -27.00
C GLY A 447 -8.90 -17.04 -27.24
N THR A 448 -9.51 -17.93 -28.02
CA THR A 448 -8.88 -19.20 -28.43
C THR A 448 -8.16 -19.06 -29.78
N VAL A 449 -7.40 -20.09 -30.17
CA VAL A 449 -6.85 -20.17 -31.54
C VAL A 449 -7.94 -20.08 -32.60
N ALA A 450 -9.11 -20.70 -32.39
CA ALA A 450 -10.25 -20.62 -33.30
C ALA A 450 -10.97 -19.26 -33.25
N GLN A 451 -10.93 -18.57 -32.11
CA GLN A 451 -11.65 -17.32 -31.88
C GLN A 451 -10.77 -16.27 -31.18
N PRO A 452 -9.76 -15.69 -31.87
CA PRO A 452 -8.70 -14.89 -31.24
C PRO A 452 -9.19 -13.63 -30.53
N ASN A 453 -10.34 -13.10 -30.98
CA ASN A 453 -10.95 -11.87 -30.49
C ASN A 453 -12.24 -12.11 -29.70
N LYS A 454 -12.69 -13.36 -29.56
CA LYS A 454 -13.89 -13.66 -28.76
C LYS A 454 -13.44 -13.84 -27.33
N TYR A 455 -13.84 -12.88 -26.50
CA TYR A 455 -13.94 -13.09 -25.05
C TYR A 455 -14.99 -14.20 -24.88
N ASP A 456 -14.56 -15.44 -24.69
CA ASP A 456 -15.43 -16.53 -24.29
C ASP A 456 -15.27 -16.64 -22.77
N PRO A 457 -15.98 -15.82 -21.96
CA PRO A 457 -16.14 -16.19 -20.56
C PRO A 457 -16.84 -17.55 -20.64
N PRO A 458 -16.27 -18.64 -20.13
CA PRO A 458 -16.96 -19.92 -20.17
C PRO A 458 -18.36 -19.70 -19.60
N ASP A 459 -19.39 -20.16 -20.31
CA ASP A 459 -20.79 -20.00 -19.94
C ASP A 459 -21.00 -20.18 -18.43
N ALA A 460 -21.85 -19.32 -17.85
CA ALA A 460 -22.15 -19.22 -16.41
C ALA A 460 -20.93 -19.40 -15.48
N ARG A 461 -19.94 -18.50 -15.53
CA ARG A 461 -18.86 -18.32 -14.52
C ARG A 461 -18.50 -19.62 -13.80
N THR A 462 -18.12 -20.63 -14.56
CA THR A 462 -17.83 -21.97 -14.05
C THR A 462 -16.51 -21.92 -13.30
N THR A 463 -16.60 -21.66 -12.00
CA THR A 463 -15.50 -21.84 -11.05
C THR A 463 -15.14 -23.32 -11.01
N ALA A 464 -14.04 -23.73 -11.63
CA ALA A 464 -13.28 -24.98 -11.40
C ALA A 464 -14.02 -26.34 -11.33
N CYS A 465 -15.33 -26.42 -11.51
CA CYS A 465 -16.14 -27.63 -11.39
C CYS A 465 -17.37 -27.52 -12.31
N ALA A 466 -17.63 -28.58 -13.08
CA ALA A 466 -18.75 -28.66 -14.01
C ALA A 466 -20.11 -28.63 -13.28
N LEU A 467 -21.13 -28.13 -14.00
CA LEU A 467 -22.51 -27.83 -13.60
C LEU A 467 -23.28 -28.92 -12.81
N ALA A 468 -22.79 -30.15 -12.71
CA ALA A 468 -23.52 -31.25 -12.09
C ALA A 468 -23.30 -31.41 -10.56
N ASN A 469 -22.29 -30.76 -9.96
CA ASN A 469 -21.79 -31.15 -8.63
C ASN A 469 -21.75 -30.06 -7.54
N CYS A 470 -22.27 -28.84 -7.73
CA CYS A 470 -22.01 -27.76 -6.77
C CYS A 470 -23.26 -27.04 -6.25
N GLY A 471 -23.62 -27.31 -4.99
CA GLY A 471 -24.31 -26.38 -4.09
C GLY A 471 -23.35 -25.33 -3.51
N ASP A 472 -23.49 -24.97 -2.24
CA ASP A 472 -22.73 -23.96 -1.45
C ASP A 472 -21.19 -23.93 -1.64
N ASN A 473 -20.61 -25.00 -2.17
CA ASN A 473 -19.17 -25.16 -2.38
C ASN A 473 -18.58 -24.31 -3.53
N SER A 474 -19.35 -23.89 -4.54
CA SER A 474 -18.78 -23.18 -5.72
C SER A 474 -18.21 -21.81 -5.38
N VAL A 475 -18.90 -21.03 -4.54
CA VAL A 475 -18.46 -19.69 -4.12
C VAL A 475 -17.24 -19.79 -3.21
N THR A 476 -17.24 -20.76 -2.29
CA THR A 476 -16.11 -21.04 -1.38
C THR A 476 -14.85 -21.43 -2.17
N VAL A 477 -15.00 -22.25 -3.22
CA VAL A 477 -13.93 -22.59 -4.18
C VAL A 477 -13.48 -21.34 -4.96
N ALA A 478 -14.40 -20.50 -5.42
CA ALA A 478 -14.05 -19.25 -6.11
C ALA A 478 -13.22 -18.31 -5.23
N ARG A 479 -13.64 -18.11 -3.98
CA ARG A 479 -12.95 -17.25 -3.00
C ARG A 479 -11.59 -17.81 -2.57
N GLN A 480 -11.33 -19.11 -2.75
CA GLN A 480 -9.98 -19.67 -2.61
C GLN A 480 -9.01 -19.03 -3.61
N MET A 481 -9.48 -18.53 -4.75
CA MET A 481 -8.61 -17.85 -5.72
C MET A 481 -8.16 -16.47 -5.26
N ASN A 482 -8.81 -15.85 -4.26
CA ASN A 482 -8.34 -14.61 -3.65
C ASN A 482 -7.02 -14.81 -2.87
N SER A 483 -6.62 -16.06 -2.62
CA SER A 483 -5.40 -16.39 -1.89
C SER A 483 -4.17 -15.80 -2.57
N THR A 484 -3.11 -15.60 -1.80
CA THR A 484 -1.81 -15.06 -2.21
C THR A 484 -1.82 -13.59 -2.66
N ILE A 485 -2.95 -12.94 -2.94
CA ILE A 485 -2.94 -11.55 -3.43
C ILE A 485 -3.18 -10.51 -2.32
N GLN A 486 -3.76 -10.87 -1.18
CA GLN A 486 -4.20 -9.86 -0.19
C GLN A 486 -3.04 -8.99 0.33
N HIS A 487 -1.87 -9.58 0.52
CA HIS A 487 -0.70 -8.89 1.05
C HIS A 487 -0.21 -7.75 0.13
N VAL A 488 -0.49 -7.81 -1.18
CA VAL A 488 -0.05 -6.80 -2.15
C VAL A 488 -0.80 -5.49 -2.00
N PHE A 489 -2.08 -5.55 -1.60
CA PHE A 489 -2.91 -4.38 -1.32
C PHE A 489 -2.40 -3.61 -0.09
N GLY A 490 -2.05 -4.35 0.96
CA GLY A 490 -1.50 -3.76 2.18
C GLY A 490 -0.17 -3.07 1.89
N TYR A 491 0.72 -3.70 1.14
CA TYR A 491 2.01 -3.09 0.81
C TYR A 491 1.86 -1.89 -0.14
N ALA A 492 0.96 -1.95 -1.12
CA ALA A 492 0.64 -0.81 -1.98
C ALA A 492 0.17 0.39 -1.16
N TYR A 493 -0.70 0.18 -0.18
CA TYR A 493 -1.10 1.21 0.78
C TYR A 493 0.11 1.74 1.56
N ALA A 494 0.94 0.84 2.11
CA ALA A 494 2.10 1.25 2.91
C ALA A 494 3.06 2.15 2.11
N ILE A 495 3.37 1.83 0.86
CA ILE A 495 4.37 2.60 0.09
C ILE A 495 3.80 3.87 -0.57
N THR A 496 2.47 3.98 -0.74
CA THR A 496 1.83 5.12 -1.42
C THR A 496 1.06 6.05 -0.50
N GLY A 497 0.55 5.55 0.62
CA GLY A 497 -0.44 6.22 1.46
C GLY A 497 -1.84 6.32 0.84
N ASP A 498 -2.07 5.74 -0.36
CA ASP A 498 -3.37 5.83 -1.02
C ASP A 498 -4.39 4.89 -0.38
N LEU A 499 -5.40 5.49 0.25
CA LEU A 499 -6.45 4.78 0.99
C LEU A 499 -7.24 3.79 0.11
N GLN A 500 -7.24 3.95 -1.22
CA GLN A 500 -7.88 2.99 -2.14
C GLN A 500 -7.32 1.59 -2.01
N TYR A 501 -6.01 1.45 -1.90
CA TYR A 501 -5.40 0.13 -1.73
C TYR A 501 -5.83 -0.55 -0.43
N ARG A 502 -6.05 0.22 0.63
CA ARG A 502 -6.60 -0.30 1.89
C ARG A 502 -8.06 -0.70 1.74
N ILE A 503 -8.88 0.08 1.06
CA ILE A 503 -10.31 -0.23 0.84
C ILE A 503 -10.45 -1.51 0.00
N MET A 504 -9.72 -1.60 -1.11
CA MET A 504 -9.69 -2.78 -1.98
C MET A 504 -9.20 -4.03 -1.23
N GLY A 505 -8.14 -3.87 -0.43
CA GLY A 505 -7.60 -4.94 0.40
C GLY A 505 -8.57 -5.40 1.49
N ASP A 506 -9.31 -4.48 2.13
CA ASP A 506 -10.26 -4.80 3.20
C ASP A 506 -11.43 -5.62 2.66
N ASP A 507 -11.93 -5.28 1.46
CA ASP A 507 -12.95 -6.06 0.77
C ASP A 507 -12.44 -7.46 0.39
N MET A 508 -11.28 -7.56 -0.25
CA MET A 508 -10.69 -8.85 -0.67
C MET A 508 -10.40 -9.76 0.53
N PHE A 509 -9.83 -9.21 1.60
CA PHE A 509 -9.51 -9.95 2.82
C PHE A 509 -10.78 -10.38 3.55
N GLY A 510 -11.78 -9.49 3.63
CA GLY A 510 -13.10 -9.78 4.18
C GLY A 510 -13.83 -10.88 3.41
N ALA A 511 -13.71 -10.92 2.08
CA ALA A 511 -14.28 -12.00 1.28
C ALA A 511 -13.61 -13.36 1.54
N SER A 512 -12.29 -13.39 1.69
CA SER A 512 -11.54 -14.62 1.95
C SER A 512 -11.78 -15.17 3.35
N PHE A 513 -11.73 -14.30 4.36
CA PHE A 513 -11.67 -14.71 5.76
C PHE A 513 -12.94 -14.34 6.56
N GLY A 514 -13.93 -13.71 5.93
CA GLY A 514 -15.20 -13.32 6.52
C GLY A 514 -15.19 -11.92 7.12
N ASP A 515 -16.29 -11.19 6.89
CA ASP A 515 -16.58 -9.86 7.43
C ASP A 515 -18.08 -9.74 7.74
N GLY A 516 -18.57 -8.51 8.01
CA GLY A 516 -20.00 -8.26 8.26
C GLY A 516 -20.88 -8.26 7.01
N THR A 517 -20.33 -8.54 5.82
CA THR A 517 -21.02 -8.42 4.53
C THR A 517 -21.79 -9.69 4.17
N ASP A 518 -21.16 -10.85 4.33
CA ASP A 518 -21.77 -12.17 4.14
C ASP A 518 -21.04 -13.25 4.98
N THR A 519 -21.66 -14.42 5.13
CA THR A 519 -21.11 -15.52 5.95
C THR A 519 -20.23 -16.50 5.16
N ILE A 520 -20.10 -16.32 3.85
CA ILE A 520 -19.31 -17.22 3.00
C ILE A 520 -17.83 -16.87 3.14
N LYS A 521 -16.97 -17.89 3.14
CA LYS A 521 -15.52 -17.75 3.27
C LYS A 521 -14.84 -18.63 2.23
N ASN A 522 -13.51 -18.58 2.14
CA ASN A 522 -12.78 -19.51 1.29
C ASN A 522 -12.59 -20.89 1.97
N LEU A 523 -11.99 -21.83 1.23
CA LEU A 523 -11.78 -23.21 1.67
C LEU A 523 -10.68 -23.40 2.72
N ALA A 524 -10.04 -22.34 3.21
CA ALA A 524 -8.80 -22.46 3.97
C ALA A 524 -8.95 -23.26 5.29
N ALA A 525 -10.15 -23.33 5.87
CA ALA A 525 -10.44 -24.16 7.04
C ALA A 525 -10.88 -25.60 6.70
N ASP A 526 -11.48 -25.79 5.52
CA ASP A 526 -12.26 -26.98 5.18
C ASP A 526 -11.54 -27.91 4.18
N ALA A 527 -10.36 -27.51 3.69
CA ALA A 527 -9.56 -28.27 2.72
C ALA A 527 -8.25 -28.84 3.33
N GLY A 528 -7.28 -29.20 2.48
CA GLY A 528 -6.00 -29.79 2.89
C GLY A 528 -4.91 -28.76 3.18
N ALA A 529 -3.70 -29.26 3.50
CA ALA A 529 -2.53 -28.42 3.78
C ALA A 529 -2.22 -27.44 2.64
N LYS A 530 -2.26 -27.90 1.38
CA LYS A 530 -2.06 -27.04 0.20
C LYS A 530 -2.91 -25.76 0.21
N GLU A 531 -4.22 -25.85 0.44
CA GLU A 531 -5.13 -24.70 0.42
C GLU A 531 -4.91 -23.79 1.63
N TYR A 532 -4.57 -24.39 2.78
CA TYR A 532 -4.17 -23.67 3.98
C TYR A 532 -2.89 -22.86 3.74
N ASP A 533 -1.81 -23.52 3.29
CA ASP A 533 -0.50 -22.91 3.08
C ASP A 533 -0.55 -21.77 2.05
N GLN A 534 -1.32 -21.97 0.97
CA GLN A 534 -1.56 -20.95 -0.04
C GLN A 534 -2.14 -19.65 0.54
N ASN A 535 -2.99 -19.75 1.56
CA ASN A 535 -3.58 -18.60 2.22
C ASN A 535 -2.64 -18.00 3.27
N TYR A 536 -2.11 -18.82 4.18
CA TYR A 536 -1.53 -18.31 5.43
C TYR A 536 -0.04 -17.97 5.34
N ARG A 537 0.69 -18.38 4.29
CA ARG A 537 2.12 -18.04 4.12
C ARG A 537 2.43 -16.55 4.05
N ALA A 538 1.50 -15.73 3.53
CA ALA A 538 1.76 -14.31 3.24
C ALA A 538 0.60 -13.37 3.55
N SER A 539 -0.66 -13.84 3.55
CA SER A 539 -1.83 -12.96 3.69
C SER A 539 -1.85 -12.16 5.01
N GLY A 540 -1.33 -12.73 6.11
CA GLY A 540 -1.24 -12.03 7.40
C GLY A 540 -0.43 -10.73 7.37
N ARG A 541 0.46 -10.57 6.37
CA ARG A 541 1.20 -9.31 6.14
C ARG A 541 0.27 -8.14 5.83
N TYR A 542 -0.87 -8.41 5.20
CA TYR A 542 -1.92 -7.43 4.96
C TYR A 542 -2.37 -6.74 6.25
N LEU A 543 -2.61 -7.52 7.32
CA LEU A 543 -3.12 -7.03 8.60
C LEU A 543 -2.17 -6.02 9.25
N ALA A 544 -0.87 -6.19 9.08
CA ALA A 544 0.12 -5.25 9.58
C ALA A 544 0.26 -4.03 8.67
N TRP A 545 0.36 -4.22 7.35
CA TRP A 545 0.57 -3.14 6.40
C TRP A 545 -0.62 -2.21 6.22
N ARG A 546 -1.86 -2.71 6.34
CA ARG A 546 -3.08 -1.87 6.30
C ARG A 546 -3.14 -0.83 7.43
N LEU A 547 -2.31 -0.99 8.46
CA LEU A 547 -2.18 -0.08 9.61
C LEU A 547 -0.93 0.82 9.51
N MET A 548 -0.06 0.58 8.53
CA MET A 548 1.13 1.38 8.32
C MET A 548 0.78 2.64 7.55
N VAL A 549 0.65 3.75 8.26
CA VAL A 549 0.88 5.06 7.65
C VAL A 549 2.39 5.22 7.61
N THR A 550 3.01 5.20 6.44
CA THR A 550 4.43 5.52 6.35
C THR A 550 4.57 7.01 6.63
N PRO A 551 5.20 7.45 7.75
CA PRO A 551 5.61 8.84 7.85
C PRO A 551 6.61 9.06 6.73
N THR A 552 6.33 10.02 5.85
CA THR A 552 7.33 10.54 4.91
C THR A 552 8.61 10.80 5.70
N PRO A 553 9.75 10.19 5.34
CA PRO A 553 10.97 10.31 6.14
C PRO A 553 11.29 11.78 6.32
N THR A 554 11.38 12.23 7.59
CA THR A 554 11.88 13.55 7.94
C THR A 554 13.30 13.64 7.41
N PRO A 555 13.62 14.53 6.45
CA PRO A 555 15.00 14.65 5.98
C PRO A 555 15.87 15.07 7.16
N THR A 556 16.86 14.23 7.48
CA THR A 556 17.97 14.58 8.39
C THR A 556 18.60 15.88 7.88
N PRO A 557 18.79 16.91 8.72
CA PRO A 557 19.42 18.15 8.31
C PRO A 557 20.85 17.87 7.81
N THR A 558 21.03 17.88 6.50
CA THR A 558 22.37 17.93 5.90
C THR A 558 22.90 19.35 6.09
N PRO A 559 24.11 19.55 6.64
CA PRO A 559 24.72 20.86 6.72
C PRO A 559 24.84 21.47 5.31
N THR A 560 24.20 22.64 5.12
CA THR A 560 24.19 23.38 3.86
C THR A 560 25.61 23.84 3.51
N PRO A 561 26.20 23.46 2.36
CA PRO A 561 27.41 24.09 1.87
C PRO A 561 27.12 25.53 1.44
N THR A 562 28.05 26.43 1.78
CA THR A 562 28.04 27.84 1.41
C THR A 562 27.87 28.00 -0.11
N PRO A 563 26.96 28.88 -0.58
CA PRO A 563 26.67 29.02 -2.01
C PRO A 563 27.90 29.55 -2.76
N THR A 564 28.40 28.74 -3.69
CA THR A 564 29.28 29.20 -4.78
C THR A 564 28.41 29.40 -6.01
N PRO A 565 28.50 30.54 -6.73
CA PRO A 565 27.68 30.80 -7.91
C PRO A 565 27.93 29.71 -8.97
N THR A 566 26.90 28.93 -9.27
CA THR A 566 26.91 27.90 -10.33
C THR A 566 26.13 28.45 -11.53
N PRO A 567 26.53 28.18 -12.78
CA PRO A 567 26.01 28.85 -13.97
C PRO A 567 24.51 28.59 -14.16
N THR A 568 23.80 29.65 -14.55
CA THR A 568 22.40 29.64 -14.97
C THR A 568 22.17 28.56 -16.04
N GLN A 569 21.34 27.55 -15.73
CA GLN A 569 20.87 26.61 -16.75
C GLN A 569 19.97 27.35 -17.74
N THR A 570 20.29 27.22 -19.02
CA THR A 570 19.48 27.75 -20.12
C THR A 570 18.18 26.94 -20.24
N PRO A 571 16.99 27.58 -20.29
CA PRO A 571 15.72 26.87 -20.46
C PRO A 571 15.69 26.12 -21.79
N THR A 572 15.25 24.86 -21.73
CA THR A 572 15.01 24.03 -22.91
C THR A 572 13.93 24.69 -23.79
N PRO A 573 14.12 24.79 -25.12
CA PRO A 573 13.16 25.45 -26.01
C PRO A 573 11.79 24.76 -25.96
N THR A 574 10.74 25.56 -25.79
CA THR A 574 9.34 25.10 -25.77
C THR A 574 8.99 24.41 -27.11
N PRO A 575 8.57 23.13 -27.11
CA PRO A 575 8.14 22.42 -28.31
C PRO A 575 6.96 23.11 -28.98
N LYS A 576 6.91 23.03 -30.32
CA LYS A 576 5.82 23.57 -31.15
C LYS A 576 4.52 22.75 -30.95
N PRO A 577 3.35 23.39 -30.76
CA PRO A 577 2.07 22.67 -30.67
C PRO A 577 1.79 21.83 -31.93
N ILE A 578 1.39 20.57 -31.72
CA ILE A 578 0.92 19.66 -32.77
C ILE A 578 -0.55 20.02 -33.11
N SER A 579 -0.97 19.89 -34.37
CA SER A 579 -2.37 20.15 -34.76
C SER A 579 -3.35 19.29 -33.91
N PRO A 580 -4.39 19.88 -33.29
CA PRO A 580 -5.27 19.15 -32.38
C PRO A 580 -6.04 18.03 -33.08
N GLY A 581 -5.95 16.82 -32.53
CA GLY A 581 -6.94 15.78 -32.78
C GLY A 581 -8.24 16.04 -32.00
N SER A 582 -9.30 15.29 -32.30
CA SER A 582 -10.60 15.41 -31.62
C SER A 582 -10.53 15.05 -30.13
N ALA A 583 -9.53 14.27 -29.70
CA ALA A 583 -9.34 13.90 -28.28
C ALA A 583 -9.06 15.11 -27.38
N LEU A 584 -8.33 16.12 -27.86
CA LEU A 584 -8.05 17.32 -27.07
C LEU A 584 -9.32 18.13 -26.78
N ASN A 585 -10.25 18.18 -27.73
CA ASN A 585 -11.54 18.84 -27.55
C ASN A 585 -12.43 18.08 -26.55
N SER A 586 -12.46 16.75 -26.64
CA SER A 586 -13.16 15.89 -25.67
C SER A 586 -12.58 16.06 -24.26
N LEU A 587 -11.25 16.08 -24.14
CA LEU A 587 -10.56 16.30 -22.87
C LEU A 587 -10.90 17.66 -22.26
N ALA A 588 -10.87 18.72 -23.07
CA ALA A 588 -11.19 20.07 -22.60
C ALA A 588 -12.65 20.16 -22.10
N LYS A 589 -13.58 19.45 -22.74
CA LYS A 589 -14.97 19.35 -22.26
C LYS A 589 -15.04 18.59 -20.93
N ALA A 590 -14.52 17.37 -20.87
CA ALA A 590 -14.54 16.54 -19.67
C ALA A 590 -13.91 17.25 -18.46
N THR A 591 -12.83 18.00 -18.71
CA THR A 591 -12.13 18.80 -17.69
C THR A 591 -13.01 19.93 -17.16
N ARG A 592 -13.66 20.71 -18.04
CA ARG A 592 -14.55 21.81 -17.63
C ARG A 592 -15.75 21.30 -16.85
N ASP A 593 -16.38 20.24 -17.33
CA ASP A 593 -17.59 19.70 -16.70
C ASP A 593 -17.25 19.07 -15.35
N ALA A 594 -16.09 18.40 -15.22
CA ALA A 594 -15.59 17.91 -13.93
C ALA A 594 -15.34 19.06 -12.93
N GLN A 595 -14.80 20.19 -13.40
CA GLN A 595 -14.54 21.36 -12.58
C GLN A 595 -15.82 22.05 -12.11
N ASP A 596 -16.82 22.17 -12.98
CA ASP A 596 -18.14 22.69 -12.61
C ASP A 596 -18.81 21.80 -11.55
N VAL A 597 -18.82 20.48 -11.75
CA VAL A 597 -19.32 19.52 -10.75
C VAL A 597 -18.57 19.68 -9.43
N SER A 598 -17.24 19.78 -9.45
CA SER A 598 -16.40 19.97 -8.26
C SER A 598 -16.75 21.24 -7.47
N ASN A 599 -17.06 22.34 -8.18
CA ASN A 599 -17.48 23.60 -7.57
C ASN A 599 -18.90 23.56 -7.00
N GLN A 600 -19.78 22.73 -7.56
CA GLN A 600 -21.15 22.54 -7.07
C GLN A 600 -21.23 21.62 -5.84
N LEU A 601 -20.23 20.76 -5.63
CA LEU A 601 -20.15 19.89 -4.45
C LEU A 601 -20.05 20.71 -3.15
N GLY A 602 -20.99 20.48 -2.24
CA GLY A 602 -21.05 21.13 -0.93
C GLY A 602 -21.98 22.34 -0.83
N LEU A 603 -22.61 22.77 -1.93
CA LEU A 603 -23.59 23.87 -1.93
C LEU A 603 -25.01 23.46 -1.52
N LYS A 604 -25.31 22.15 -1.54
CA LYS A 604 -26.63 21.60 -1.16
C LYS A 604 -26.45 20.57 -0.04
N ALA A 605 -26.42 21.02 1.21
CA ALA A 605 -26.40 20.15 2.40
C ALA A 605 -27.78 19.51 2.70
N GLY A 606 -28.46 19.02 1.67
CA GLY A 606 -29.76 18.35 1.78
C GLY A 606 -29.90 17.27 0.73
N LEU A 607 -29.30 16.11 0.94
CA LEU A 607 -29.58 14.88 0.19
C LEU A 607 -30.89 14.22 0.64
N ALA A 608 -31.91 15.03 0.93
CA ALA A 608 -33.23 14.56 1.29
C ALA A 608 -34.18 14.76 0.09
N SER A 609 -34.58 13.62 -0.50
CA SER A 609 -35.61 13.44 -1.53
C SER A 609 -35.19 13.68 -2.98
N ALA A 610 -34.66 12.61 -3.60
CA ALA A 610 -34.61 12.49 -5.06
C ALA A 610 -35.91 11.85 -5.56
N ASN A 611 -36.84 12.68 -6.02
CA ASN A 611 -37.85 12.33 -7.02
C ASN A 611 -37.95 13.50 -8.00
N SER A 612 -36.91 13.72 -8.80
CA SER A 612 -37.00 14.32 -10.14
C SER A 612 -35.63 14.35 -10.81
N ALA A 613 -35.58 13.86 -12.05
CA ALA A 613 -34.45 14.01 -12.94
C ALA A 613 -34.30 15.50 -13.33
N SER A 614 -33.30 16.16 -12.77
CA SER A 614 -32.81 17.46 -13.23
C SER A 614 -31.28 17.41 -13.26
N PRO A 615 -30.58 18.10 -14.20
CA PRO A 615 -29.11 18.12 -14.31
C PRO A 615 -28.34 18.67 -13.11
N SER A 616 -28.99 18.85 -11.95
CA SER A 616 -28.47 19.50 -10.75
C SER A 616 -28.34 18.55 -9.54
N ASP A 617 -28.33 17.24 -9.80
CA ASP A 617 -27.96 16.17 -8.87
C ASP A 617 -26.44 15.88 -9.00
N PRO A 618 -25.63 16.06 -7.94
CA PRO A 618 -24.20 15.77 -7.95
C PRO A 618 -23.86 14.35 -8.45
N ALA A 619 -24.70 13.35 -8.17
CA ALA A 619 -24.48 11.99 -8.64
C ALA A 619 -24.63 11.86 -10.17
N ALA A 620 -25.62 12.56 -10.75
CA ALA A 620 -25.81 12.62 -12.20
C ALA A 620 -24.67 13.40 -12.89
N GLY A 621 -24.17 14.47 -12.26
CA GLY A 621 -23.00 15.22 -12.72
C GLY A 621 -21.74 14.36 -12.76
N ILE A 622 -21.45 13.63 -11.68
CA ILE A 622 -20.31 12.70 -11.61
C ILE A 622 -20.42 11.60 -12.68
N ALA A 623 -21.62 11.03 -12.87
CA ALA A 623 -21.85 10.02 -13.90
C ALA A 623 -21.61 10.57 -15.33
N SER A 624 -22.01 11.81 -15.60
CA SER A 624 -21.71 12.48 -16.88
C SER A 624 -20.20 12.63 -17.08
N VAL A 625 -19.49 13.10 -16.05
CA VAL A 625 -18.03 13.26 -16.08
C VAL A 625 -17.33 11.94 -16.37
N ILE A 626 -17.71 10.84 -15.70
CA ILE A 626 -17.14 9.50 -15.98
C ILE A 626 -17.29 9.14 -17.45
N LYS A 627 -18.50 9.32 -18.01
CA LYS A 627 -18.79 9.02 -19.42
C LYS A 627 -17.94 9.87 -20.37
N GLU A 628 -17.73 11.14 -20.04
CA GLU A 628 -16.94 12.06 -20.86
C GLU A 628 -15.44 11.76 -20.79
N ILE A 629 -14.92 11.35 -19.63
CA ILE A 629 -13.54 10.90 -19.50
C ILE A 629 -13.36 9.59 -20.28
N GLN A 630 -14.29 8.64 -20.19
CA GLN A 630 -14.25 7.41 -20.99
C GLN A 630 -14.26 7.73 -22.50
N GLN A 631 -15.16 8.61 -22.94
CA GLN A 631 -15.19 9.05 -24.33
C GLN A 631 -13.89 9.72 -24.76
N THR A 632 -13.27 10.50 -23.87
CA THR A 632 -11.95 11.11 -24.12
C THR A 632 -10.87 10.04 -24.28
N TYR A 633 -10.86 9.03 -23.42
CA TYR A 633 -9.94 7.89 -23.52
C TYR A 633 -10.11 7.13 -24.84
N ASP A 634 -11.35 6.83 -25.24
CA ASP A 634 -11.64 6.11 -26.48
C ASP A 634 -11.22 6.91 -27.72
N THR A 635 -11.49 8.22 -27.71
CA THR A 635 -11.08 9.13 -28.78
C THR A 635 -9.56 9.23 -28.86
N PHE A 636 -8.90 9.36 -27.71
CA PHE A 636 -7.44 9.35 -27.61
C PHE A 636 -6.84 8.03 -28.10
N ALA A 637 -7.46 6.89 -27.77
CA ALA A 637 -6.98 5.58 -28.18
C ALA A 637 -6.96 5.43 -29.71
N ALA A 638 -7.94 5.99 -30.41
CA ALA A 638 -7.99 6.05 -31.88
C ALA A 638 -6.96 7.02 -32.48
N GLU A 639 -6.55 8.03 -31.74
CA GLU A 639 -5.60 9.07 -32.15
C GLU A 639 -4.20 8.88 -31.54
N ARG A 640 -3.91 7.73 -30.93
CA ARG A 640 -2.68 7.51 -30.14
C ARG A 640 -1.40 7.86 -30.89
N GLY A 641 -1.36 7.63 -32.20
CA GLY A 641 -0.22 7.93 -33.06
C GLY A 641 0.07 9.43 -33.25
N PHE A 642 -0.84 10.33 -32.87
CA PHE A 642 -0.62 11.78 -32.98
C PHE A 642 0.17 12.38 -31.81
N TYR A 643 0.25 11.67 -30.68
CA TYR A 643 0.80 12.22 -29.43
C TYR A 643 2.12 11.55 -29.05
N ALA A 644 3.18 12.34 -28.91
CA ALA A 644 4.52 11.86 -28.55
C ALA A 644 4.60 11.24 -27.13
N ALA A 645 3.65 11.57 -26.25
CA ALA A 645 3.57 11.06 -24.89
C ALA A 645 2.39 10.07 -24.71
N SER A 646 2.04 9.32 -25.76
CA SER A 646 0.84 8.48 -25.80
C SER A 646 0.68 7.53 -24.60
N ASP A 647 1.75 6.87 -24.16
CA ASP A 647 1.68 5.95 -23.00
C ASP A 647 1.33 6.68 -21.69
N ARG A 648 1.92 7.86 -21.45
CA ARG A 648 1.62 8.67 -20.26
C ARG A 648 0.24 9.30 -20.33
N ILE A 649 -0.20 9.72 -21.52
CA ILE A 649 -1.56 10.24 -21.72
C ILE A 649 -2.59 9.15 -21.42
N GLY A 650 -2.41 7.94 -21.95
CA GLY A 650 -3.30 6.81 -21.67
C GLY A 650 -3.35 6.49 -20.17
N THR A 651 -2.20 6.48 -19.51
CA THR A 651 -2.11 6.25 -18.06
C THR A 651 -2.84 7.34 -17.27
N ALA A 652 -2.64 8.61 -17.62
CA ALA A 652 -3.30 9.73 -16.99
C ALA A 652 -4.83 9.63 -17.14
N LEU A 653 -5.33 9.38 -18.35
CA LEU A 653 -6.76 9.25 -18.60
C LEU A 653 -7.38 8.05 -17.85
N MET A 654 -6.69 6.91 -17.75
CA MET A 654 -7.16 5.78 -16.93
C MET A 654 -7.21 6.14 -15.44
N ASN A 655 -6.17 6.79 -14.90
CA ASN A 655 -6.21 7.26 -13.51
C ASN A 655 -7.37 8.25 -13.28
N ALA A 656 -7.65 9.13 -14.26
CA ALA A 656 -8.79 10.04 -14.18
C ALA A 656 -10.13 9.29 -14.10
N ILE A 657 -10.30 8.22 -14.89
CA ILE A 657 -11.48 7.33 -14.83
C ILE A 657 -11.59 6.68 -13.45
N ASP A 658 -10.50 6.14 -12.92
CA ASP A 658 -10.48 5.47 -11.61
C ASP A 658 -10.93 6.40 -10.49
N TYR A 659 -10.38 7.63 -10.44
CA TYR A 659 -10.76 8.61 -9.41
C TYR A 659 -12.17 9.18 -9.62
N ALA A 660 -12.67 9.24 -10.85
CA ALA A 660 -14.05 9.61 -11.13
C ALA A 660 -15.03 8.51 -10.71
N ASN A 661 -14.71 7.23 -10.93
CA ASN A 661 -15.49 6.09 -10.45
C ASN A 661 -15.49 6.00 -8.92
N LEU A 662 -14.35 6.25 -8.29
CA LEU A 662 -14.26 6.37 -6.83
C LEU A 662 -15.16 7.50 -6.31
N CYS A 663 -15.15 8.65 -6.98
CA CYS A 663 -16.03 9.77 -6.64
C CYS A 663 -17.51 9.34 -6.63
N ALA A 664 -17.95 8.58 -7.64
CA ALA A 664 -19.31 8.03 -7.70
C ALA A 664 -19.60 7.05 -6.55
N ALA A 665 -18.66 6.18 -6.22
CA ALA A 665 -18.80 5.22 -5.13
C ALA A 665 -18.91 5.92 -3.76
N LEU A 666 -18.08 6.95 -3.51
CA LEU A 666 -18.12 7.76 -2.29
C LEU A 666 -19.41 8.57 -2.19
N ALA A 667 -19.93 9.05 -3.32
CA ALA A 667 -21.20 9.77 -3.38
C ALA A 667 -22.38 8.84 -2.99
N ALA A 668 -22.36 7.60 -3.46
CA ALA A 668 -23.36 6.59 -3.08
C ALA A 668 -23.33 6.26 -1.57
N GLN A 669 -22.19 6.46 -0.91
CA GLN A 669 -22.00 6.26 0.54
C GLN A 669 -22.25 7.53 1.36
N ASN A 670 -22.73 8.62 0.74
CA ASN A 670 -22.98 9.91 1.39
C ASN A 670 -21.73 10.53 2.07
N GLN A 671 -20.53 10.21 1.56
CA GLN A 671 -19.25 10.69 2.11
C GLN A 671 -18.78 11.98 1.41
N ILE A 672 -19.47 13.09 1.66
CA ILE A 672 -19.30 14.35 0.89
C ILE A 672 -17.87 14.91 0.89
N GLY A 673 -17.14 14.82 2.01
CA GLY A 673 -15.74 15.30 2.10
C GLY A 673 -14.80 14.56 1.14
N PRO A 674 -14.72 13.22 1.20
CA PRO A 674 -13.96 12.41 0.25
C PRO A 674 -14.38 12.56 -1.23
N VAL A 675 -15.66 12.82 -1.53
CA VAL A 675 -16.17 12.97 -2.91
C VAL A 675 -15.45 14.09 -3.65
N LYS A 676 -15.40 15.30 -3.08
CA LYS A 676 -14.75 16.45 -3.73
C LYS A 676 -13.26 16.23 -3.94
N ALA A 677 -12.57 15.67 -2.95
CA ALA A 677 -11.15 15.35 -3.05
C ALA A 677 -10.86 14.32 -4.16
N SER A 678 -11.70 13.29 -4.29
CA SER A 678 -11.59 12.29 -5.36
C SER A 678 -11.80 12.92 -6.75
N LEU A 679 -12.80 13.79 -6.89
CA LEU A 679 -13.06 14.48 -8.16
C LEU A 679 -11.92 15.43 -8.55
N GLN A 680 -11.38 16.19 -7.59
CA GLN A 680 -10.20 17.04 -7.81
C GLN A 680 -9.00 16.24 -8.27
N ARG A 681 -8.83 15.01 -7.77
CA ARG A 681 -7.80 14.08 -8.22
C ARG A 681 -8.08 13.48 -9.60
N ALA A 682 -9.34 13.30 -10.01
CA ALA A 682 -9.63 12.98 -11.41
C ALA A 682 -9.20 14.15 -12.33
N ILE A 683 -9.52 15.38 -11.94
CA ILE A 683 -9.17 16.60 -12.67
C ILE A 683 -7.65 16.80 -12.75
N ASP A 684 -6.89 16.50 -11.68
CA ASP A 684 -5.41 16.47 -11.67
C ASP A 684 -4.86 15.73 -12.91
N TYR A 685 -5.38 14.52 -13.16
CA TYR A 685 -4.94 13.68 -14.27
C TYR A 685 -5.47 14.14 -15.64
N LEU A 686 -6.64 14.77 -15.70
CA LEU A 686 -7.13 15.39 -16.93
C LEU A 686 -6.24 16.57 -17.34
N GLU A 687 -5.81 17.40 -16.38
CA GLU A 687 -4.90 18.52 -16.62
C GLU A 687 -3.50 18.01 -17.02
N LEU A 688 -3.02 16.93 -16.41
CA LEU A 688 -1.79 16.25 -16.84
C LEU A 688 -1.92 15.75 -18.29
N ALA A 689 -3.01 15.05 -18.62
CA ALA A 689 -3.24 14.58 -19.98
C ALA A 689 -3.24 15.75 -20.99
N ASN A 690 -3.81 16.90 -20.62
CA ASN A 690 -3.82 18.10 -21.45
C ASN A 690 -2.40 18.64 -21.69
N VAL A 691 -1.59 18.75 -20.63
CA VAL A 691 -0.18 19.14 -20.75
C VAL A 691 0.59 18.18 -21.66
N LEU A 692 0.42 16.87 -21.47
CA LEU A 692 1.11 15.85 -22.26
C LEU A 692 0.66 15.84 -23.73
N MET A 693 -0.63 16.07 -24.00
CA MET A 693 -1.15 16.18 -25.37
C MET A 693 -0.60 17.41 -26.10
N LEU A 694 -0.45 18.54 -25.40
CA LEU A 694 0.01 19.80 -25.99
C LEU A 694 1.53 19.88 -26.15
N TYR A 695 2.28 19.34 -25.18
CA TYR A 695 3.72 19.58 -25.03
C TYR A 695 4.58 18.31 -25.09
N GLY A 696 3.96 17.12 -25.18
CA GLY A 696 4.67 15.84 -25.19
C GLY A 696 5.15 15.43 -23.81
N ASN A 697 6.27 14.69 -23.74
CA ASN A 697 6.83 14.27 -22.47
C ASN A 697 7.43 15.47 -21.72
N VAL A 698 6.82 15.82 -20.59
CA VAL A 698 7.27 16.92 -19.74
C VAL A 698 7.86 16.39 -18.44
N SER A 699 8.85 17.10 -17.89
CA SER A 699 9.49 16.75 -16.62
C SER A 699 8.62 17.09 -15.41
N ASN A 700 7.91 18.21 -15.45
CA ASN A 700 7.01 18.63 -14.38
C ASN A 700 5.84 19.45 -14.96
N PRO A 701 4.58 19.04 -14.78
CA PRO A 701 3.44 19.75 -15.35
C PRO A 701 3.22 21.15 -14.73
N VAL A 702 3.76 21.43 -13.53
CA VAL A 702 3.64 22.75 -12.88
C VAL A 702 4.40 23.86 -13.62
N ASP A 703 5.31 23.50 -14.53
CA ASP A 703 6.02 24.46 -15.37
C ASP A 703 5.12 25.06 -16.46
N TYR A 704 3.92 24.50 -16.66
CA TYR A 704 2.96 24.94 -17.67
C TYR A 704 1.85 25.78 -17.05
N ALA A 705 1.59 26.94 -17.65
CA ALA A 705 0.75 28.00 -17.08
C ALA A 705 -0.66 27.54 -16.70
N GLN A 706 -1.34 26.77 -17.55
CA GLN A 706 -2.71 26.29 -17.29
C GLN A 706 -2.76 25.39 -16.06
N PHE A 707 -1.83 24.44 -15.96
CA PHE A 707 -1.73 23.52 -14.83
C PHE A 707 -1.41 24.27 -13.54
N MET A 708 -0.42 25.16 -13.56
CA MET A 708 -0.04 25.99 -12.40
C MET A 708 -1.21 26.84 -11.90
N VAL A 709 -1.90 27.54 -12.80
CA VAL A 709 -3.05 28.40 -12.46
C VAL A 709 -4.14 27.59 -11.78
N ARG A 710 -4.53 26.45 -12.37
CA ARG A 710 -5.54 25.56 -11.76
C ARG A 710 -5.07 25.07 -10.39
N GLN A 711 -3.79 24.68 -10.27
CA GLN A 711 -3.25 24.21 -9.00
C GLN A 711 -3.30 25.29 -7.91
N HIS A 712 -3.09 26.56 -8.24
CA HIS A 712 -3.23 27.67 -7.28
C HIS A 712 -4.67 27.91 -6.83
N TYR A 713 -5.65 27.79 -7.74
CA TYR A 713 -7.06 27.81 -7.36
C TYR A 713 -7.38 26.70 -6.33
N VAL A 714 -6.92 25.48 -6.57
CA VAL A 714 -7.20 24.35 -5.68
C VAL A 714 -6.44 24.47 -4.36
N ASP A 715 -5.14 24.77 -4.41
CA ASP A 715 -4.29 24.80 -3.21
C ASP A 715 -4.57 26.01 -2.32
N PHE A 716 -4.89 27.17 -2.90
CA PHE A 716 -5.02 28.43 -2.18
C PHE A 716 -6.47 28.84 -1.96
N LEU A 717 -7.39 28.54 -2.89
CA LEU A 717 -8.81 28.95 -2.79
C LEU A 717 -9.78 27.76 -2.58
N GLY A 718 -9.28 26.52 -2.50
CA GLY A 718 -10.10 25.35 -2.19
C GLY A 718 -11.15 24.98 -3.25
N ARG A 719 -11.08 25.57 -4.44
CA ARG A 719 -12.05 25.40 -5.53
C ARG A 719 -11.38 25.30 -6.90
N GLU A 720 -12.12 24.82 -7.88
CA GLU A 720 -11.67 24.84 -9.27
C GLU A 720 -11.90 26.23 -9.89
N PRO A 721 -11.06 26.67 -10.83
CA PRO A 721 -11.27 27.94 -11.52
C PRO A 721 -12.54 27.92 -12.37
N ASP A 722 -13.23 29.06 -12.45
CA ASP A 722 -14.15 29.31 -13.55
C ASP A 722 -13.38 29.63 -14.85
N ASP A 723 -14.06 29.50 -16.00
CA ASP A 723 -13.45 29.68 -17.31
C ASP A 723 -12.81 31.06 -17.51
N ALA A 724 -13.43 32.11 -16.98
CA ALA A 724 -12.96 33.48 -17.11
C ALA A 724 -11.68 33.71 -16.29
N GLY A 725 -11.68 33.29 -15.02
CA GLY A 725 -10.54 33.35 -14.12
C GLY A 725 -9.36 32.53 -14.61
N ARG A 726 -9.59 31.27 -15.00
CA ARG A 726 -8.56 30.41 -15.63
C ARG A 726 -7.91 31.10 -16.81
N THR A 727 -8.72 31.63 -17.72
CA THR A 727 -8.25 32.29 -18.94
C THR A 727 -7.46 33.54 -18.61
N PHE A 728 -7.95 34.37 -17.70
CA PHE A 728 -7.29 35.61 -17.29
C PHE A 728 -5.90 35.36 -16.73
N TRP A 729 -5.76 34.49 -15.71
CA TRP A 729 -4.49 34.22 -15.06
C TRP A 729 -3.50 33.49 -15.97
N THR A 730 -3.99 32.55 -16.79
CA THR A 730 -3.13 31.88 -17.77
C THR A 730 -2.54 32.88 -18.77
N LYS A 731 -3.34 33.86 -19.23
CA LYS A 731 -2.89 34.90 -20.17
C LYS A 731 -1.85 35.85 -19.60
N GLN A 732 -1.83 36.08 -18.28
CA GLN A 732 -0.78 36.89 -17.66
C GLN A 732 0.60 36.25 -17.87
N ILE A 733 0.70 34.93 -17.76
CA ILE A 733 1.95 34.19 -17.97
C ILE A 733 2.23 34.01 -19.47
N THR A 734 1.26 33.57 -20.25
CA THR A 734 1.48 33.27 -21.68
C THR A 734 1.65 34.52 -22.55
N GLY A 735 1.21 35.69 -22.07
CA GLY A 735 1.44 36.99 -22.72
C GLY A 735 2.92 37.35 -22.88
N CYS A 736 3.81 36.77 -22.08
CA CYS A 736 5.27 36.91 -22.21
C CYS A 736 5.85 36.24 -23.47
N GLY A 737 5.08 35.36 -24.14
CA GLY A 737 5.55 34.64 -25.31
C GLY A 737 6.76 33.74 -24.99
N ARG A 738 7.93 34.08 -25.56
CA ARG A 738 9.19 33.31 -25.39
C ARG A 738 10.19 33.95 -24.43
N ASP A 739 9.84 35.07 -23.80
CA ASP A 739 10.71 35.74 -22.84
C ASP A 739 10.68 34.98 -21.50
N ALA A 740 11.73 34.20 -21.23
CA ALA A 740 11.83 33.39 -20.03
C ALA A 740 11.86 34.22 -18.73
N ALA A 741 12.53 35.38 -18.74
CA ALA A 741 12.59 36.24 -17.55
C ALA A 741 11.22 36.86 -17.24
N CYS A 742 10.47 37.24 -18.27
CA CYS A 742 9.08 37.67 -18.12
C CYS A 742 8.21 36.53 -17.57
N VAL A 743 8.36 35.29 -18.10
CA VAL A 743 7.59 34.14 -17.64
C VAL A 743 7.86 33.84 -16.16
N ASP A 744 9.12 33.82 -15.73
CA ASP A 744 9.48 33.56 -14.34
C ASP A 744 8.89 34.61 -13.39
N LEU A 745 9.01 35.89 -13.76
CA LEU A 745 8.43 37.00 -12.99
C LEU A 745 6.89 36.92 -12.94
N MET A 746 6.23 36.65 -14.07
CA MET A 746 4.77 36.53 -14.11
C MET A 746 4.25 35.32 -13.35
N ARG A 747 4.99 34.21 -13.30
CA ARG A 747 4.65 33.05 -12.45
C ARG A 747 4.64 33.44 -10.98
N VAL A 748 5.65 34.18 -10.52
CA VAL A 748 5.72 34.72 -9.16
C VAL A 748 4.56 35.66 -8.88
N ASP A 749 4.30 36.61 -9.77
CA ASP A 749 3.26 37.62 -9.58
C ASP A 749 1.85 37.05 -9.57
N VAL A 750 1.54 36.16 -10.53
CA VAL A 750 0.25 35.48 -10.59
C VAL A 750 0.03 34.67 -9.33
N SER A 751 1.05 33.98 -8.83
CA SER A 751 0.94 33.19 -7.61
C SER A 751 0.69 34.06 -6.37
N ALA A 752 1.47 35.14 -6.21
CA ALA A 752 1.28 36.09 -5.14
C ALA A 752 -0.11 36.73 -5.16
N ALA A 753 -0.65 37.01 -6.35
CA ALA A 753 -1.95 37.65 -6.52
C ALA A 753 -3.12 36.88 -5.90
N TYR A 754 -3.06 35.55 -5.81
CA TYR A 754 -4.07 34.75 -5.10
C TYR A 754 -4.12 35.09 -3.62
N PHE A 755 -2.97 35.14 -2.95
CA PHE A 755 -2.87 35.51 -1.53
C PHE A 755 -3.26 36.96 -1.26
N LEU A 756 -3.09 37.84 -2.26
CA LEU A 756 -3.48 39.25 -2.20
C LEU A 756 -4.94 39.48 -2.63
N SER A 757 -5.61 38.48 -3.18
CA SER A 757 -6.98 38.61 -3.68
C SER A 757 -7.97 38.90 -2.55
N ILE A 758 -9.04 39.61 -2.87
CA ILE A 758 -10.15 39.85 -1.93
C ILE A 758 -10.68 38.51 -1.40
N GLU A 759 -10.79 37.50 -2.27
CA GLU A 759 -11.28 36.18 -1.90
C GLU A 759 -10.45 35.60 -0.74
N PHE A 760 -9.14 35.46 -0.94
CA PHE A 760 -8.27 34.86 0.08
C PHE A 760 -8.10 35.74 1.33
N GLN A 761 -8.09 37.06 1.18
CA GLN A 761 -8.02 37.98 2.33
C GLN A 761 -9.25 37.89 3.24
N GLN A 762 -10.41 37.60 2.65
CA GLN A 762 -11.69 37.51 3.34
C GLN A 762 -12.05 36.08 3.77
N THR A 763 -11.36 35.06 3.27
CA THR A 763 -11.52 33.66 3.68
C THR A 763 -10.31 33.17 4.49
N GLY A 764 -9.20 32.83 3.85
CA GLY A 764 -7.99 32.29 4.45
C GLY A 764 -7.42 33.18 5.56
N TYR A 765 -7.15 34.45 5.28
CA TYR A 765 -6.62 35.34 6.31
C TYR A 765 -7.63 35.67 7.42
N PHE A 766 -8.93 35.61 7.12
CA PHE A 766 -9.95 35.76 8.14
C PHE A 766 -9.89 34.60 9.16
N VAL A 767 -9.80 33.35 8.69
CA VAL A 767 -9.60 32.18 9.56
C VAL A 767 -8.31 32.30 10.36
N TYR A 768 -7.19 32.65 9.72
CA TYR A 768 -5.92 32.87 10.43
C TYR A 768 -6.07 33.89 11.57
N ARG A 769 -6.69 35.04 11.27
CA ARG A 769 -6.91 36.11 12.27
C ARG A 769 -7.83 35.65 13.39
N LEU A 770 -8.83 34.80 13.13
CA LEU A 770 -9.72 34.28 14.17
C LEU A 770 -8.98 33.42 15.20
N TYR A 771 -8.07 32.54 14.77
CA TYR A 771 -7.22 31.77 15.67
C TYR A 771 -6.33 32.68 16.53
N ARG A 772 -5.73 33.70 15.91
CA ARG A 772 -4.89 34.68 16.62
C ARG A 772 -5.69 35.50 17.62
N ALA A 773 -6.86 36.03 17.24
CA ALA A 773 -7.69 36.88 18.08
C ALA A 773 -8.42 36.11 19.20
N SER A 774 -8.82 34.87 18.96
CA SER A 774 -9.59 34.08 19.93
C SER A 774 -8.69 33.28 20.88
N PHE A 775 -7.55 32.80 20.40
CA PHE A 775 -6.74 31.79 21.11
C PHE A 775 -5.27 32.19 21.32
N ASN A 776 -4.79 33.27 20.69
CA ASN A 776 -3.38 33.68 20.70
C ASN A 776 -2.41 32.57 20.25
N ARG A 777 -2.83 31.76 19.26
CA ARG A 777 -1.98 30.73 18.64
C ARG A 777 -2.13 30.77 17.12
N SER A 778 -1.12 30.26 16.43
CA SER A 778 -1.23 30.00 15.00
C SER A 778 -2.23 28.88 14.73
N VAL A 779 -2.94 29.00 13.62
CA VAL A 779 -3.75 27.92 13.05
C VAL A 779 -2.83 26.82 12.52
N LEU A 780 -3.23 25.55 12.67
CA LEU A 780 -2.55 24.41 12.05
C LEU A 780 -3.10 24.15 10.64
N PHE A 781 -2.31 23.55 9.75
CA PHE A 781 -2.69 23.29 8.36
C PHE A 781 -4.01 22.52 8.26
N GLN A 782 -4.18 21.47 9.07
CA GLN A 782 -5.39 20.65 9.04
C GLN A 782 -6.63 21.40 9.55
N GLU A 783 -6.45 22.29 10.55
CA GLU A 783 -7.51 23.17 11.03
C GLU A 783 -7.89 24.20 9.96
N PHE A 784 -6.88 24.79 9.31
CA PHE A 784 -7.04 25.79 8.27
C PHE A 784 -7.87 25.26 7.10
N VAL A 785 -7.50 24.09 6.54
CA VAL A 785 -8.18 23.51 5.37
C VAL A 785 -9.67 23.27 5.64
N VAL A 786 -10.03 22.81 6.84
CA VAL A 786 -11.43 22.56 7.21
C VAL A 786 -12.19 23.88 7.42
N ASP A 787 -11.57 24.82 8.13
CA ASP A 787 -12.22 26.07 8.53
C ASP A 787 -12.37 27.07 7.36
N THR A 788 -11.45 27.07 6.40
CA THR A 788 -11.57 27.92 5.21
C THR A 788 -12.66 27.42 4.26
N GLN A 789 -12.83 26.10 4.13
CA GLN A 789 -13.88 25.53 3.29
C GLN A 789 -15.28 26.02 3.67
N GLU A 790 -15.55 26.24 4.96
CA GLU A 790 -16.82 26.81 5.43
C GLU A 790 -17.04 28.26 4.99
N ASN A 791 -15.96 29.06 4.95
CA ASN A 791 -16.02 30.45 4.50
C ASN A 791 -16.08 30.59 2.98
N GLU A 792 -15.54 29.61 2.25
CA GLU A 792 -15.43 29.59 0.79
C GLU A 792 -16.63 28.96 0.07
N LYS A 793 -17.62 28.44 0.81
CA LYS A 793 -18.78 27.73 0.23
C LYS A 793 -19.50 28.56 -0.83
N GLY A 794 -19.39 28.16 -2.08
CA GLY A 794 -20.08 28.81 -3.20
C GLY A 794 -19.59 30.21 -3.52
N LEU A 795 -18.47 30.61 -2.94
CA LEU A 795 -17.94 31.95 -3.11
C LEU A 795 -17.11 32.01 -4.40
N VAL A 796 -17.51 32.91 -5.29
CA VAL A 796 -16.69 33.32 -6.43
C VAL A 796 -16.72 34.84 -6.49
N VAL A 797 -15.61 35.48 -6.12
CA VAL A 797 -15.54 36.94 -6.08
C VAL A 797 -15.69 37.50 -7.49
N GLY A 798 -16.60 38.47 -7.65
CA GLY A 798 -16.93 39.08 -8.94
C GLY A 798 -18.19 38.53 -9.60
N GLN A 799 -18.79 37.44 -9.11
CA GLN A 799 -20.12 36.99 -9.54
C GLN A 799 -21.25 37.82 -8.89
N GLN A 800 -22.44 37.81 -9.46
CA GLN A 800 -23.59 38.53 -8.89
C GLN A 800 -23.84 38.10 -7.43
N SER A 801 -24.00 39.06 -6.51
CA SER A 801 -24.28 38.83 -5.08
C SER A 801 -23.20 38.06 -4.30
N TRP A 802 -21.95 38.01 -4.77
CA TRP A 802 -20.85 37.35 -4.06
C TRP A 802 -20.62 37.91 -2.64
N GLN A 803 -20.88 39.20 -2.42
CA GLN A 803 -20.76 39.85 -1.11
C GLN A 803 -21.78 39.28 -0.11
N ASP A 804 -23.00 38.99 -0.56
CA ASP A 804 -24.06 38.43 0.27
C ASP A 804 -23.71 36.99 0.68
N VAL A 805 -23.15 36.20 -0.26
CA VAL A 805 -22.64 34.83 0.00
C VAL A 805 -21.52 34.86 1.03
N LEU A 806 -20.52 35.71 0.84
CA LEU A 806 -19.40 35.85 1.79
C LEU A 806 -19.89 36.26 3.19
N ALA A 807 -20.80 37.23 3.27
CA ALA A 807 -21.37 37.69 4.53
C ALA A 807 -22.15 36.58 5.25
N ALA A 808 -22.94 35.79 4.50
CA ALA A 808 -23.68 34.65 5.04
C ALA A 808 -22.74 33.55 5.56
N ASN A 809 -21.71 33.20 4.78
CA ASN A 809 -20.72 32.19 5.16
C ASN A 809 -19.97 32.57 6.44
N LYS A 810 -19.41 33.79 6.49
CA LYS A 810 -18.71 34.31 7.68
C LYS A 810 -19.62 34.28 8.91
N LYS A 811 -20.88 34.70 8.76
CA LYS A 811 -21.85 34.71 9.86
C LYS A 811 -22.10 33.29 10.38
N ALA A 812 -22.37 32.33 9.50
CA ALA A 812 -22.58 30.93 9.88
C ALA A 812 -21.33 30.34 10.54
N PHE A 813 -20.15 30.60 9.98
CA PHE A 813 -18.87 30.13 10.52
C PHE A 813 -18.60 30.68 11.92
N LEU A 814 -18.81 31.99 12.14
CA LEU A 814 -18.64 32.62 13.46
C LEU A 814 -19.64 32.12 14.49
N GLN A 815 -20.88 31.85 14.09
CA GLN A 815 -21.88 31.24 14.97
C GLN A 815 -21.42 29.87 15.46
N GLY A 816 -20.83 29.04 14.59
CA GLY A 816 -20.22 27.77 14.99
C GLY A 816 -18.93 27.96 15.81
N TRP A 817 -18.12 28.95 15.46
CA TRP A 817 -16.85 29.27 16.13
C TRP A 817 -17.02 29.53 17.62
N VAL A 818 -18.00 30.36 17.99
CA VAL A 818 -18.25 30.68 19.40
C VAL A 818 -18.82 29.50 20.20
N GLN A 819 -19.30 28.45 19.52
CA GLN A 819 -19.74 27.22 20.17
C GLN A 819 -18.62 26.22 20.42
N ARG A 820 -17.41 26.46 19.91
CA ARG A 820 -16.27 25.55 20.10
C ARG A 820 -15.93 25.42 21.58
N PRO A 821 -15.62 24.21 22.09
CA PRO A 821 -15.28 23.99 23.50
C PRO A 821 -14.18 24.92 24.01
N GLU A 822 -13.12 25.14 23.21
CA GLU A 822 -12.02 26.05 23.56
C GLU A 822 -12.50 27.49 23.74
N PHE A 823 -13.33 27.99 22.81
CA PHE A 823 -13.90 29.35 22.89
C PHE A 823 -14.80 29.50 24.11
N ARG A 824 -15.74 28.57 24.29
CA ARG A 824 -16.68 28.57 25.42
C ARG A 824 -15.95 28.53 26.76
N SER A 825 -14.95 27.66 26.90
CA SER A 825 -14.16 27.54 28.13
C SER A 825 -13.47 28.84 28.54
N ARG A 826 -13.08 29.66 27.57
CA ARG A 826 -12.36 30.92 27.80
C ARG A 826 -13.29 32.10 28.04
N TYR A 827 -14.45 32.13 27.37
CA TYR A 827 -15.26 33.33 27.27
C TYR A 827 -16.63 33.21 27.94
N ASP A 828 -17.24 32.01 28.08
CA ASP A 828 -18.64 31.86 28.57
C ASP A 828 -18.84 32.46 29.98
N ALA A 829 -17.84 32.36 30.86
CA ALA A 829 -17.93 32.87 32.22
C ALA A 829 -17.71 34.39 32.37
N LEU A 830 -17.30 35.08 31.30
CA LEU A 830 -16.99 36.51 31.34
C LEU A 830 -18.25 37.37 31.19
N THR A 831 -18.28 38.56 31.81
CA THR A 831 -19.30 39.59 31.49
C THR A 831 -19.09 40.17 30.08
N GLU A 832 -20.03 40.99 29.57
CA GLU A 832 -19.87 41.61 28.25
C GLU A 832 -18.60 42.47 28.17
N ASP A 833 -18.31 43.23 29.22
CA ASP A 833 -17.14 44.12 29.30
C ASP A 833 -15.84 43.30 29.31
N GLN A 834 -15.80 42.26 30.15
CA GLN A 834 -14.66 41.36 30.27
C GLN A 834 -14.40 40.58 28.97
N PHE A 835 -15.44 40.20 28.24
CA PHE A 835 -15.31 39.52 26.95
C PHE A 835 -14.63 40.40 25.91
N VAL A 836 -15.08 41.65 25.76
CA VAL A 836 -14.49 42.62 24.81
C VAL A 836 -13.04 42.90 25.19
N ASP A 837 -12.76 43.14 26.47
CA ASP A 837 -11.39 43.39 26.96
C ASP A 837 -10.45 42.22 26.75
N ALA A 838 -10.93 40.99 27.00
CA ALA A 838 -10.14 39.79 26.82
C ALA A 838 -9.74 39.58 25.35
N LEU A 839 -10.62 39.88 24.39
CA LEU A 839 -10.30 39.78 22.96
C LEU A 839 -9.24 40.81 22.54
N PHE A 840 -9.40 42.08 22.92
CA PHE A 840 -8.41 43.11 22.62
C PHE A 840 -7.04 42.82 23.27
N ALA A 841 -7.05 42.32 24.51
CA ALA A 841 -5.83 41.87 25.18
C ALA A 841 -5.16 40.70 24.44
N THR A 842 -5.94 39.75 23.92
CA THR A 842 -5.43 38.61 23.13
C THR A 842 -4.81 39.07 21.81
N MET A 843 -5.39 40.08 21.17
CA MET A 843 -4.89 40.69 19.93
C MET A 843 -3.67 41.60 20.16
N GLY A 844 -3.39 41.99 21.41
CA GLY A 844 -2.37 42.99 21.73
C GLY A 844 -2.67 44.38 21.16
N VAL A 845 -3.95 44.72 21.03
CA VAL A 845 -4.43 46.03 20.53
C VAL A 845 -5.09 46.80 21.66
N THR A 846 -4.80 48.09 21.76
CA THR A 846 -5.48 48.98 22.71
C THR A 846 -6.59 49.72 21.96
N PRO A 847 -7.89 49.41 22.20
CA PRO A 847 -8.98 50.04 21.48
C PRO A 847 -9.17 51.50 21.91
N ALA A 848 -9.70 52.33 21.00
CA ALA A 848 -10.23 53.63 21.38
C ALA A 848 -11.43 53.43 22.34
N SER A 849 -11.56 54.30 23.36
CA SER A 849 -12.62 54.17 24.37
C SER A 849 -14.02 54.15 23.75
N SER A 850 -14.25 54.97 22.72
CA SER A 850 -15.52 55.02 21.97
C SER A 850 -15.87 53.68 21.31
N ASP A 851 -14.89 53.02 20.71
CA ASP A 851 -15.11 51.78 19.95
C ASP A 851 -15.37 50.63 20.91
N ARG A 852 -14.57 50.55 21.98
CA ARG A 852 -14.77 49.59 23.08
C ARG A 852 -16.17 49.72 23.67
N ASP A 853 -16.58 50.93 24.04
CA ASP A 853 -17.86 51.16 24.69
C ASP A 853 -19.04 50.87 23.75
N SER A 854 -18.88 51.12 22.44
CA SER A 854 -19.89 50.78 21.43
C SER A 854 -20.12 49.26 21.29
N LEU A 855 -19.06 48.45 21.38
CA LEU A 855 -19.13 46.99 21.31
C LEU A 855 -19.79 46.39 22.56
N ILE A 856 -19.50 46.96 23.73
CA ILE A 856 -20.12 46.57 25.00
C ILE A 856 -21.61 46.94 25.00
N ALA A 857 -21.96 48.15 24.54
CA ALA A 857 -23.34 48.58 24.41
C ALA A 857 -24.13 47.67 23.46
N ALA A 858 -23.52 47.24 22.36
CA ALA A 858 -24.12 46.31 21.41
C ALA A 858 -24.44 44.95 22.07
N LEU A 859 -23.51 44.36 22.82
CA LEU A 859 -23.75 43.10 23.56
C LEU A 859 -24.89 43.26 24.58
N LYS A 860 -24.91 44.36 25.33
CA LYS A 860 -25.96 44.65 26.32
C LYS A 860 -27.34 44.87 25.67
N SER A 861 -27.38 45.31 24.41
CA SER A 861 -28.60 45.40 23.61
C SER A 861 -29.03 44.09 22.93
N GLY A 862 -28.31 42.98 23.17
CA GLY A 862 -28.65 41.65 22.65
C GLY A 862 -27.96 41.23 21.36
N VAL A 863 -26.95 41.99 20.88
CA VAL A 863 -26.09 41.54 19.77
C VAL A 863 -25.28 40.33 20.21
N SER A 864 -25.11 39.33 19.34
CA SER A 864 -24.43 38.09 19.72
C SER A 864 -22.91 38.29 19.89
N ARG A 865 -22.27 37.44 20.70
CA ARG A 865 -20.80 37.40 20.81
C ARG A 865 -20.11 37.06 19.49
N ALA A 866 -20.77 36.30 18.61
CA ALA A 866 -20.28 36.01 17.27
C ALA A 866 -20.21 37.27 16.42
N ASP A 867 -21.26 38.12 16.45
CA ASP A 867 -21.30 39.38 15.70
C ASP A 867 -20.28 40.40 16.24
N VAL A 868 -20.06 40.44 17.56
CA VAL A 868 -19.02 41.30 18.14
C VAL A 868 -17.61 40.79 17.81
N LEU A 869 -17.38 39.48 17.84
CA LEU A 869 -16.11 38.89 17.39
C LEU A 869 -15.83 39.23 15.91
N ALA A 870 -16.86 39.22 15.05
CA ALA A 870 -16.75 39.61 13.65
C ALA A 870 -16.19 41.03 13.49
N ARG A 871 -16.68 41.98 14.29
CA ARG A 871 -16.24 43.39 14.25
C ARG A 871 -14.83 43.56 14.81
N ILE A 872 -14.52 42.86 15.90
CA ILE A 872 -13.22 42.98 16.58
C ILE A 872 -12.08 42.38 15.74
N VAL A 873 -12.27 41.21 15.12
CA VAL A 873 -11.22 40.51 14.37
C VAL A 873 -10.78 41.26 13.10
N GLU A 874 -11.62 42.17 12.60
CA GLU A 874 -11.32 43.02 11.44
C GLU A 874 -10.72 44.38 11.81
N ASN A 875 -10.34 44.59 13.08
CA ASN A 875 -9.60 45.78 13.50
C ASN A 875 -8.38 46.04 12.60
N GLU A 876 -8.22 47.28 12.13
CA GLU A 876 -7.22 47.65 11.12
C GLU A 876 -5.78 47.45 11.60
N GLU A 877 -5.47 47.87 12.83
CA GLU A 877 -4.14 47.71 13.44
C GLU A 877 -3.78 46.23 13.59
N PHE A 878 -4.72 45.41 14.05
CA PHE A 878 -4.52 43.97 14.16
C PHE A 878 -4.30 43.32 12.79
N THR A 879 -5.16 43.65 11.82
CA THR A 879 -5.09 43.10 10.46
C THR A 879 -3.76 43.43 9.80
N SER A 880 -3.30 44.69 9.94
CA SER A 880 -1.99 45.12 9.44
C SER A 880 -0.83 44.36 10.09
N ARG A 881 -0.83 44.22 11.43
CA ARG A 881 0.22 43.48 12.16
C ARG A 881 0.26 41.99 11.83
N GLN A 882 -0.88 41.38 11.53
CA GLN A 882 -0.96 39.96 11.23
C GLN A 882 -0.68 39.63 9.76
N PHE A 883 -0.59 40.61 8.86
CA PHE A 883 -0.47 40.36 7.42
C PHE A 883 0.80 39.57 7.06
N ASN A 884 2.00 40.07 7.42
CA ASN A 884 3.25 39.38 7.09
C ASN A 884 3.35 37.97 7.72
N PRO A 885 3.06 37.77 9.03
CA PRO A 885 3.00 36.45 9.64
C PRO A 885 2.01 35.50 8.94
N ALA A 886 0.85 36.01 8.54
CA ALA A 886 -0.13 35.22 7.79
C ALA A 886 0.40 34.86 6.41
N PHE A 887 0.94 35.82 5.65
CA PHE A 887 1.49 35.61 4.31
C PHE A 887 2.56 34.50 4.30
N VAL A 888 3.49 34.52 5.27
CA VAL A 888 4.50 33.46 5.46
C VAL A 888 3.83 32.11 5.73
N THR A 889 2.89 32.05 6.66
CA THR A 889 2.16 30.82 6.99
C THR A 889 1.49 30.22 5.75
N MET A 890 0.88 31.07 4.92
CA MET A 890 0.16 30.65 3.73
C MET A 890 1.07 30.14 2.61
N GLN A 891 2.36 30.50 2.59
CA GLN A 891 3.31 29.85 1.69
C GLN A 891 3.45 28.36 2.04
N TYR A 892 3.60 28.02 3.32
CA TYR A 892 3.70 26.63 3.75
C TYR A 892 2.41 25.86 3.51
N PHE A 893 1.26 26.45 3.80
CA PHE A 893 -0.03 25.79 3.60
C PHE A 893 -0.37 25.60 2.13
N GLY A 894 -0.16 26.63 1.31
CA GLY A 894 -0.46 26.58 -0.11
C GLY A 894 0.49 25.66 -0.88
N TYR A 895 1.79 25.90 -0.79
CA TYR A 895 2.78 25.15 -1.58
C TYR A 895 3.12 23.80 -0.97
N LEU A 896 3.38 23.77 0.33
CA LEU A 896 3.99 22.59 0.97
C LEU A 896 2.95 21.69 1.66
N ARG A 897 1.70 22.16 1.81
CA ARG A 897 0.58 21.43 2.41
C ARG A 897 0.92 20.89 3.81
N ARG A 898 1.66 21.69 4.61
CA ARG A 898 2.10 21.34 5.96
C ARG A 898 2.29 22.57 6.84
N ASP A 899 2.43 22.33 8.15
CA ASP A 899 2.78 23.38 9.11
C ASP A 899 4.20 23.93 8.88
N PRO A 900 4.40 25.25 9.08
CA PRO A 900 5.72 25.84 9.08
C PRO A 900 6.53 25.37 10.30
N ASP A 901 7.78 25.00 10.09
CA ASP A 901 8.72 24.82 11.18
C ASP A 901 9.16 26.19 11.73
N ALA A 902 9.49 26.25 13.02
CA ALA A 902 9.78 27.52 13.68
C ALA A 902 10.99 28.26 13.07
N ALA A 903 12.00 27.52 12.59
CA ALA A 903 13.20 28.12 12.00
C ALA A 903 12.88 28.76 10.65
N GLY A 904 12.22 28.02 9.76
CA GLY A 904 11.79 28.48 8.45
C GLY A 904 10.80 29.64 8.55
N PHE A 905 9.82 29.56 9.43
CA PHE A 905 8.87 30.65 9.68
C PHE A 905 9.59 31.95 10.05
N ASN A 906 10.48 31.89 11.05
CA ASN A 906 11.20 33.08 11.54
C ASN A 906 12.15 33.66 10.49
N TYR A 907 12.82 32.79 9.72
CA TYR A 907 13.68 33.21 8.62
C TYR A 907 12.89 34.01 7.58
N TRP A 908 11.78 33.45 7.09
CA TRP A 908 10.97 34.07 6.05
C TRP A 908 10.27 35.34 6.53
N LEU A 909 9.76 35.35 7.76
CA LEU A 909 9.18 36.54 8.36
C LEU A 909 10.20 37.68 8.47
N THR A 910 11.41 37.39 8.97
CA THR A 910 12.49 38.38 9.07
C THR A 910 12.87 38.93 7.69
N LYS A 911 13.00 38.06 6.67
CA LYS A 911 13.33 38.48 5.31
C LYS A 911 12.22 39.37 4.71
N LEU A 912 10.96 39.01 4.92
CA LEU A 912 9.81 39.77 4.44
C LEU A 912 9.68 41.13 5.13
N ASP A 913 9.89 41.19 6.44
CA ASP A 913 9.86 42.43 7.21
C ASP A 913 11.01 43.38 6.79
N ALA A 914 12.21 42.85 6.55
CA ALA A 914 13.33 43.62 6.02
C ALA A 914 13.04 44.17 4.62
N ALA A 915 12.30 43.43 3.80
CA ALA A 915 11.80 43.85 2.50
C ALA A 915 10.54 44.74 2.58
N LYS A 916 10.11 45.15 3.79
CA LYS A 916 8.90 45.96 4.02
C LYS A 916 7.62 45.33 3.45
N GLY A 917 7.52 44.01 3.47
CA GLY A 917 6.38 43.27 2.91
C GLY A 917 6.46 43.02 1.40
N ASP A 918 7.50 43.47 0.72
CA ASP A 918 7.69 43.21 -0.71
C ASP A 918 8.16 41.76 -0.94
N TYR A 919 7.24 40.91 -1.40
CA TYR A 919 7.50 39.49 -1.63
C TYR A 919 8.50 39.23 -2.77
N ARG A 920 8.70 40.18 -3.70
CA ARG A 920 9.69 40.07 -4.78
C ARG A 920 11.08 40.33 -4.24
N ASN A 921 11.26 41.43 -3.50
CA ASN A 921 12.54 41.74 -2.86
C ASN A 921 12.91 40.69 -1.79
N ALA A 922 11.92 40.06 -1.16
CA ALA A 922 12.14 38.92 -0.27
C ALA A 922 12.40 37.59 -1.01
N GLU A 923 12.21 37.53 -2.34
CA GLU A 923 12.30 36.32 -3.19
C GLU A 923 11.46 35.15 -2.64
N MET A 924 10.39 35.46 -1.89
CA MET A 924 9.71 34.46 -1.06
C MET A 924 8.93 33.50 -1.94
N VAL A 925 7.98 34.04 -2.72
CA VAL A 925 7.11 33.25 -3.59
C VAL A 925 7.93 32.46 -4.60
N GLU A 926 8.98 33.07 -5.15
CA GLU A 926 9.94 32.41 -6.06
C GLU A 926 10.61 31.20 -5.40
N ALA A 927 11.10 31.35 -4.16
CA ALA A 927 11.75 30.27 -3.42
C ALA A 927 10.80 29.10 -3.14
N PHE A 928 9.54 29.36 -2.80
CA PHE A 928 8.55 28.29 -2.60
C PHE A 928 8.15 27.60 -3.91
N LEU A 929 7.92 28.37 -4.98
CA LEU A 929 7.60 27.85 -6.32
C LEU A 929 8.72 27.00 -6.92
N SER A 930 9.98 27.38 -6.68
CA SER A 930 11.15 26.64 -7.18
C SER A 930 11.62 25.55 -6.22
N SER A 931 11.07 25.48 -5.00
CA SER A 931 11.50 24.51 -3.99
C SER A 931 11.33 23.07 -4.48
N VAL A 932 12.32 22.23 -4.15
CA VAL A 932 12.27 20.78 -4.43
C VAL A 932 11.03 20.14 -3.79
N GLU A 933 10.62 20.63 -2.61
CA GLU A 933 9.46 20.12 -1.90
C GLU A 933 8.15 20.39 -2.67
N TYR A 934 7.94 21.61 -3.18
CA TYR A 934 6.78 21.92 -4.03
C TYR A 934 6.83 21.16 -5.35
N ARG A 935 7.97 21.17 -6.05
CA ARG A 935 8.11 20.54 -7.37
C ARG A 935 7.84 19.03 -7.32
N LYS A 936 8.32 18.34 -6.28
CA LYS A 936 8.11 16.89 -6.07
C LYS A 936 6.65 16.47 -5.99
N ARG A 937 5.73 17.38 -5.66
CA ARG A 937 4.28 17.10 -5.67
C ARG A 937 3.79 16.67 -7.06
N PHE A 938 4.49 17.09 -8.11
CA PHE A 938 4.07 16.94 -9.51
C PHE A 938 5.10 16.18 -10.37
N GLU A 939 6.30 15.90 -9.88
CA GLU A 939 7.35 15.14 -10.62
C GLU A 939 6.98 13.67 -10.89
N ARG A 940 6.10 13.09 -10.08
CA ARG A 940 5.66 11.69 -10.21
C ARG A 940 4.53 11.48 -11.23
N TRP A 941 4.09 12.57 -11.88
CA TRP A 941 2.92 12.61 -12.76
C TRP A 941 3.36 12.43 -14.21
#